data_AF-A0AAZ3QA86-F1
#
_entry.id   AF-A0AAZ3QA86-F1
#
_cell.length_a   1.000
_cell.length_b   1.000
_cell.length_c   1.000
_cell.angle_alpha   90.00
_cell.angle_beta   90.00
_cell.angle_gamma   90.00
#
_symmetry.space_group_name_H-M   'P 1'
#
loop_
_entity.id
_entity.type
_entity.pdbx_description
1 polymer ?
#
loop_
_entity_poly.entity_id
_entity_poly.type
_entity_poly.pdbx_seq_one_letter_code
_entity_poly.pdbx_strand_id
1 'polypeptide(L)'
;MMEYWRQCALWLINCKVLPPNHRVTWESAQVFDLAQTLRDGVLLCQLLNNLRPQSINLKEINLRPQMSQFLCLKNIRTFLSACYEIFGMKKSELFEAFDLFDVRDFGKVMDTLSKLSHTTISEQTGIKAFPSEESLEEDEDIYNHLEDLIDEKGVEDEEDLYDCVYDDEDGGEIYEDLMKAEAVRPPLKQVETDIRSCCLTEIKQTEEKYTETLDSIEKYFMAPLTTFLSSEEMKKVFVNIPDLVKVHKSLMVEIQDSVRHKSAQNIYQIFIHYKERLLIYGKYCSHVETAIVALDDICKHREDIRMKLEECAKRANYGKFTLRDLLVVPMQRVLKYHLLLQELVKHTHDAADKSNLRLALDAMKDLAQYVNEVKRDNETLRDIAQYQKSIENLNQSLSTYGRPKGDGEVRVTSIDKRAKQDRHIFLFDAAVIVCKRRGDNYEMKEVIDLHHFKITNNPTSDKENRKWSYGFYLTHNQGQSGFELFFKTKELKKKWLEQFGMAISNIRPENGTSNFHEFKMHTFDRITSCSYCHMLLRGIFNQGYLCSKCGVGAHKECLGRFGSCGKTDPGSFRTQEKSVQGQRSDPGLPKMLVTRNYFGVPSPICGPPLNIQQGDIIELVCADLHSSWWQGKILATREVGFFPSDAVKPCPCVPKPVDYSTQPWFAGPMERLQAEAELINRGNSTYLVRHRSREFTEYAISIKYSNDVKHIKILTRDACFHIAENKKFRSILELIEYYKHHSLREGFRSLDTTLQFPYREQENAAMLHTNRPGGNTPLLCGLTYVTPAGYSFVPPSSAPFWSVFTPKVMGVAIARYDFSSRDTRELSLQEGDVVKIYTKSGANGWWRGEVSGRVGWFPSTYVEEGEE
;
A
#
# COMPACT_ATOMS: atom_id res chain seq x y z
N MET A 1 -17.73 -16.77 -43.18
CA MET A 1 -17.69 -17.96 -42.30
C MET A 1 -16.70 -17.68 -41.19
N MET A 2 -17.10 -17.91 -39.94
CA MET A 2 -16.32 -17.60 -38.75
C MET A 2 -15.74 -18.90 -38.17
N GLU A 3 -14.48 -18.87 -37.74
CA GLU A 3 -13.82 -20.01 -37.09
C GLU A 3 -14.61 -20.46 -35.85
N TYR A 4 -14.59 -21.76 -35.56
CA TYR A 4 -15.37 -22.37 -34.49
C TYR A 4 -15.09 -21.74 -33.10
N TRP A 5 -13.81 -21.54 -32.76
CA TRP A 5 -13.40 -20.92 -31.50
C TRP A 5 -13.85 -19.44 -31.38
N ARG A 6 -13.91 -18.70 -32.50
CA ARG A 6 -14.40 -17.32 -32.53
C ARG A 6 -15.91 -17.23 -32.29
N GLN A 7 -16.67 -18.23 -32.75
CA GLN A 7 -18.10 -18.33 -32.43
C GLN A 7 -18.32 -18.57 -30.93
N CYS A 8 -17.49 -19.40 -30.29
CA CYS A 8 -17.53 -19.55 -28.84
C CYS A 8 -17.18 -18.26 -28.11
N ALA A 9 -16.12 -17.55 -28.52
CA ALA A 9 -15.77 -16.25 -27.93
C ALA A 9 -16.93 -15.25 -28.04
N LEU A 10 -17.60 -15.19 -29.19
CA LEU A 10 -18.79 -14.35 -29.38
C LEU A 10 -19.96 -14.78 -28.49
N TRP A 11 -20.18 -16.09 -28.34
CA TRP A 11 -21.20 -16.61 -27.43
C TRP A 11 -20.93 -16.22 -25.97
N LEU A 12 -19.67 -16.33 -25.51
CA LEU A 12 -19.27 -15.90 -24.16
C LEU A 12 -19.50 -14.40 -23.92
N ILE A 13 -19.29 -13.55 -24.94
CA ILE A 13 -19.61 -12.12 -24.87
C ILE A 13 -21.12 -11.91 -24.74
N ASN A 14 -21.92 -12.61 -25.53
CA ASN A 14 -23.38 -12.54 -25.46
C ASN A 14 -23.92 -13.05 -24.11
N CYS A 15 -23.24 -14.01 -23.49
CA CYS A 15 -23.51 -14.47 -22.12
C CYS A 15 -23.00 -13.50 -21.05
N LYS A 16 -22.45 -12.33 -21.41
CA LYS A 16 -21.87 -11.34 -20.49
C LYS A 16 -20.73 -11.89 -19.62
N VAL A 17 -19.94 -12.81 -20.17
CA VAL A 17 -18.77 -13.40 -19.49
C VAL A 17 -17.48 -12.70 -19.91
N LEU A 18 -17.44 -12.19 -21.14
CA LEU A 18 -16.30 -11.43 -21.66
C LEU A 18 -16.76 -10.05 -22.13
N PRO A 19 -15.95 -9.00 -21.93
CA PRO A 19 -16.28 -7.69 -22.44
C PRO A 19 -16.18 -7.67 -23.99
N PRO A 20 -17.01 -6.87 -24.71
CA PRO A 20 -17.02 -6.87 -26.18
C PRO A 20 -15.68 -6.50 -26.84
N ASN A 21 -14.85 -5.72 -26.15
CA ASN A 21 -13.54 -5.24 -26.60
C ASN A 21 -12.37 -6.13 -26.13
N HIS A 22 -12.65 -7.32 -25.57
CA HIS A 22 -11.63 -8.24 -25.07
C HIS A 22 -10.66 -8.70 -26.18
N ARG A 23 -9.38 -9.00 -25.86
CA ARG A 23 -8.36 -9.36 -26.87
C ARG A 23 -8.76 -10.53 -27.78
N VAL A 24 -9.58 -11.46 -27.28
CA VAL A 24 -10.07 -12.62 -28.06
C VAL A 24 -10.94 -12.22 -29.25
N THR A 25 -11.43 -10.97 -29.30
CA THR A 25 -12.20 -10.44 -30.44
C THR A 25 -11.32 -9.73 -31.47
N TRP A 26 -10.03 -9.54 -31.21
CA TRP A 26 -9.13 -8.88 -32.15
C TRP A 26 -8.89 -9.74 -33.39
N GLU A 27 -8.59 -9.10 -34.51
CA GLU A 27 -8.29 -9.80 -35.77
C GLU A 27 -7.04 -10.67 -35.64
N SER A 28 -6.05 -10.21 -34.87
CA SER A 28 -4.81 -10.95 -34.60
C SER A 28 -4.94 -12.07 -33.55
N ALA A 29 -6.11 -12.22 -32.93
CA ALA A 29 -6.32 -13.21 -31.86
C ALA A 29 -6.19 -14.64 -32.39
N GLN A 30 -5.65 -15.52 -31.55
CA GLN A 30 -5.50 -16.94 -31.79
C GLN A 30 -6.36 -17.74 -30.80
N VAL A 31 -6.65 -19.00 -31.12
CA VAL A 31 -7.32 -19.93 -30.20
C VAL A 31 -6.60 -20.05 -28.85
N PHE A 32 -5.28 -19.84 -28.84
CA PHE A 32 -4.47 -19.72 -27.64
C PHE A 32 -4.98 -18.65 -26.66
N ASP A 33 -5.38 -17.48 -27.16
CA ASP A 33 -5.86 -16.38 -26.31
C ASP A 33 -7.16 -16.78 -25.59
N LEU A 34 -8.05 -17.49 -26.27
CA LEU A 34 -9.27 -18.04 -25.66
C LEU A 34 -8.95 -19.13 -24.63
N ALA A 35 -8.03 -20.05 -24.95
CA ALA A 35 -7.61 -21.09 -24.02
C ALA A 35 -6.99 -20.51 -22.75
N GLN A 36 -6.12 -19.51 -22.88
CA GLN A 36 -5.52 -18.77 -21.76
C GLN A 36 -6.59 -18.06 -20.92
N THR A 37 -7.57 -17.44 -21.57
CA THR A 37 -8.67 -16.70 -20.93
C THR A 37 -9.54 -17.61 -20.05
N LEU A 38 -9.82 -18.83 -20.50
CA LEU A 38 -10.69 -19.78 -19.76
C LEU A 38 -9.94 -20.66 -18.76
N ARG A 39 -8.60 -20.66 -18.81
CA ARG A 39 -7.71 -21.66 -18.19
C ARG A 39 -7.91 -21.86 -16.69
N ASP A 40 -8.32 -20.83 -15.97
CA ASP A 40 -8.44 -20.88 -14.51
C ASP A 40 -9.83 -21.28 -13.99
N GLY A 41 -10.78 -21.47 -14.91
CA GLY A 41 -12.16 -21.87 -14.63
C GLY A 41 -13.04 -20.80 -13.99
N VAL A 42 -12.56 -19.59 -13.71
CA VAL A 42 -13.37 -18.53 -13.04
C VAL A 42 -14.49 -18.08 -13.97
N LEU A 43 -14.16 -17.73 -15.21
CA LEU A 43 -15.13 -17.30 -16.21
C LEU A 43 -16.12 -18.40 -16.59
N LEU A 44 -15.68 -19.66 -16.57
CA LEU A 44 -16.57 -20.81 -16.77
C LEU A 44 -17.59 -20.94 -15.64
N CYS A 45 -17.19 -20.70 -14.40
CA CYS A 45 -18.14 -20.69 -13.29
C CYS A 45 -19.11 -19.50 -13.39
N GLN A 46 -18.63 -18.33 -13.80
CA GLN A 46 -19.48 -17.16 -14.02
C GLN A 46 -20.49 -17.39 -15.15
N LEU A 47 -20.07 -18.02 -16.24
CA LEU A 47 -20.94 -18.40 -17.36
C LEU A 47 -22.19 -19.15 -16.87
N LEU A 48 -22.02 -20.15 -16.01
CA LEU A 48 -23.16 -20.92 -15.50
C LEU A 48 -24.11 -20.07 -14.66
N ASN A 49 -23.59 -19.11 -13.87
CA ASN A 49 -24.42 -18.18 -13.12
C ASN A 49 -25.16 -17.18 -14.00
N ASN A 50 -24.55 -16.72 -15.10
CA ASN A 50 -25.20 -15.83 -16.06
C ASN A 50 -26.30 -16.56 -16.84
N LEU A 51 -26.11 -17.84 -17.17
CA LEU A 51 -27.12 -18.67 -17.83
C LEU A 51 -28.26 -19.06 -16.88
N ARG A 52 -27.93 -19.37 -15.62
CA ARG A 52 -28.89 -19.67 -14.56
C ARG A 52 -28.38 -19.16 -13.22
N PRO A 53 -29.06 -18.16 -12.61
CA PRO A 53 -28.65 -17.62 -11.33
C PRO A 53 -28.51 -18.69 -10.24
N GLN A 54 -27.51 -18.54 -9.38
CA GLN A 54 -27.22 -19.43 -8.25
C GLN A 54 -26.86 -20.87 -8.64
N SER A 55 -26.39 -21.09 -9.87
CA SER A 55 -25.86 -22.40 -10.28
C SER A 55 -24.58 -22.77 -9.53
N ILE A 56 -23.70 -21.78 -9.32
CA ILE A 56 -22.47 -21.94 -8.54
C ILE A 56 -22.43 -20.87 -7.46
N ASN A 57 -22.14 -21.28 -6.23
CA ASN A 57 -21.79 -20.35 -5.18
C ASN A 57 -20.38 -19.79 -5.46
N LEU A 58 -20.29 -18.55 -5.97
CA LEU A 58 -19.01 -17.91 -6.30
C LEU A 58 -18.06 -17.77 -5.09
N LYS A 59 -18.58 -17.92 -3.85
CA LYS A 59 -17.78 -17.92 -2.62
C LYS A 59 -17.02 -19.24 -2.40
N GLU A 60 -17.37 -20.30 -3.12
CA GLU A 60 -16.73 -21.63 -3.00
C GLU A 60 -15.61 -21.85 -4.03
N ILE A 61 -15.56 -21.01 -5.05
CA ILE A 61 -14.49 -20.95 -6.05
C ILE A 61 -13.46 -19.88 -5.67
N ASN A 62 -12.26 -19.98 -6.24
CA ASN A 62 -11.22 -18.99 -6.03
C ASN A 62 -11.24 -18.01 -7.20
N LEU A 63 -11.68 -16.77 -6.94
CA LEU A 63 -11.80 -15.72 -7.98
C LEU A 63 -10.46 -15.16 -8.44
N ARG A 64 -9.39 -15.32 -7.64
CA ARG A 64 -8.01 -14.99 -8.00
C ARG A 64 -7.11 -16.17 -7.73
N PRO A 65 -7.19 -17.25 -8.53
CA PRO A 65 -6.40 -18.44 -8.26
C PRO A 65 -4.89 -18.22 -8.50
N GLN A 66 -4.48 -17.08 -9.08
CA GLN A 66 -3.07 -16.73 -9.34
C GLN A 66 -2.31 -17.82 -10.13
N MET A 67 -3.06 -18.57 -10.96
CA MET A 67 -2.56 -19.74 -11.69
C MET A 67 -1.95 -20.82 -10.77
N SER A 68 -2.39 -20.88 -9.51
CA SER A 68 -2.24 -22.05 -8.65
C SER A 68 -2.92 -23.23 -9.34
N GLN A 69 -2.16 -24.26 -9.68
CA GLN A 69 -2.68 -25.44 -10.36
C GLN A 69 -3.81 -26.07 -9.54
N PHE A 70 -3.64 -26.17 -8.22
CA PHE A 70 -4.67 -26.64 -7.32
C PHE A 70 -5.97 -25.83 -7.39
N LEU A 71 -5.90 -24.49 -7.27
CA LEU A 71 -7.08 -23.63 -7.21
C LEU A 71 -7.79 -23.57 -8.58
N CYS A 72 -7.05 -23.49 -9.69
CA CYS A 72 -7.61 -23.52 -11.03
C CYS A 72 -8.35 -24.84 -11.31
N LEU A 73 -7.73 -25.97 -11.01
CA LEU A 73 -8.36 -27.28 -11.21
C LEU A 73 -9.61 -27.46 -10.33
N LYS A 74 -9.62 -26.89 -9.12
CA LYS A 74 -10.82 -26.87 -8.29
C LYS A 74 -11.95 -26.11 -8.97
N ASN A 75 -11.70 -24.90 -9.46
CA ASN A 75 -12.70 -24.09 -10.17
C ASN A 75 -13.25 -24.83 -11.40
N ILE A 76 -12.37 -25.38 -12.24
CA ILE A 76 -12.77 -26.15 -13.43
C ILE A 76 -13.64 -27.34 -13.05
N ARG A 77 -13.30 -28.08 -11.98
CA ARG A 77 -14.13 -29.19 -11.50
C ARG A 77 -15.49 -28.73 -10.96
N THR A 78 -15.55 -27.59 -10.27
CA THR A 78 -16.81 -26.99 -9.83
C THR A 78 -17.71 -26.70 -11.02
N PHE A 79 -17.16 -26.10 -12.10
CA PHE A 79 -17.86 -25.91 -13.36
C PHE A 79 -18.39 -27.23 -13.94
N LEU A 80 -17.53 -28.24 -14.09
CA LEU A 80 -17.92 -29.55 -14.65
C LEU A 80 -18.99 -30.24 -13.81
N SER A 81 -18.92 -30.15 -12.47
CA SER A 81 -19.93 -30.68 -11.56
C SER A 81 -21.28 -30.00 -11.77
N ALA A 82 -21.30 -28.68 -11.86
CA ALA A 82 -22.54 -27.93 -12.11
C ALA A 82 -23.13 -28.21 -13.51
N CYS A 83 -22.30 -28.39 -14.54
CA CYS A 83 -22.76 -28.84 -15.85
C CYS A 83 -23.49 -30.18 -15.79
N TYR A 84 -22.97 -31.14 -15.02
CA TYR A 84 -23.60 -32.45 -14.81
C TYR A 84 -24.89 -32.36 -13.98
N GLU A 85 -24.82 -31.71 -12.81
CA GLU A 85 -25.88 -31.74 -11.80
C GLU A 85 -27.04 -30.77 -12.10
N ILE A 86 -26.74 -29.59 -12.67
CA ILE A 86 -27.70 -28.49 -12.83
C ILE A 86 -28.14 -28.34 -14.29
N PHE A 87 -27.21 -28.48 -15.23
CA PHE A 87 -27.48 -28.36 -16.67
C PHE A 87 -27.79 -29.70 -17.34
N GLY A 88 -27.71 -30.81 -16.60
CA GLY A 88 -28.15 -32.13 -17.04
C GLY A 88 -27.30 -32.73 -18.17
N MET A 89 -26.07 -32.25 -18.35
CA MET A 89 -25.14 -32.77 -19.34
C MET A 89 -24.64 -34.17 -18.94
N LYS A 90 -24.33 -35.03 -19.92
CA LYS A 90 -23.80 -36.37 -19.66
C LYS A 90 -22.30 -36.32 -19.41
N LYS A 91 -21.77 -37.26 -18.63
CA LYS A 91 -20.31 -37.36 -18.39
C LYS A 91 -19.48 -37.51 -19.68
N SER A 92 -20.03 -38.13 -20.72
CA SER A 92 -19.37 -38.25 -22.04
C SER A 92 -19.33 -36.94 -22.84
N GLU A 93 -20.08 -35.93 -22.40
CA GLU A 93 -20.17 -34.61 -23.03
C GLU A 93 -19.26 -33.58 -22.35
N LEU A 94 -18.58 -33.98 -21.27
CA LEU A 94 -17.73 -33.13 -20.44
C LEU A 94 -16.25 -33.44 -20.69
N PHE A 95 -15.42 -32.40 -20.69
CA PHE A 95 -13.96 -32.52 -20.70
C PHE A 95 -13.41 -32.88 -19.31
N GLU A 96 -12.18 -33.41 -19.24
CA GLU A 96 -11.45 -33.60 -17.99
C GLU A 96 -10.70 -32.33 -17.59
N ALA A 97 -10.56 -32.03 -16.30
CA ALA A 97 -9.99 -30.74 -15.86
C ALA A 97 -8.61 -30.37 -16.48
N PHE A 98 -7.80 -31.36 -16.85
CA PHE A 98 -6.50 -31.16 -17.50
C PHE A 98 -6.58 -30.83 -18.99
N ASP A 99 -7.68 -31.21 -19.65
CA ASP A 99 -7.95 -30.88 -21.05
C ASP A 99 -7.98 -29.36 -21.25
N LEU A 100 -8.40 -28.61 -20.22
CA LEU A 100 -8.37 -27.16 -20.18
C LEU A 100 -7.09 -26.61 -19.50
N PHE A 101 -6.76 -27.06 -18.28
CA PHE A 101 -5.69 -26.43 -17.51
C PHE A 101 -4.29 -26.57 -18.16
N ASP A 102 -3.98 -27.77 -18.65
CA ASP A 102 -2.74 -28.05 -19.41
C ASP A 102 -2.98 -27.91 -20.92
N VAL A 103 -4.22 -27.62 -21.34
CA VAL A 103 -4.65 -27.54 -22.75
C VAL A 103 -4.35 -28.82 -23.53
N ARG A 104 -4.53 -30.00 -22.89
CA ARG A 104 -4.26 -31.31 -23.50
C ARG A 104 -5.23 -31.64 -24.64
N ASP A 105 -6.45 -31.14 -24.55
CA ASP A 105 -7.51 -31.39 -25.52
C ASP A 105 -8.52 -30.22 -25.49
N PHE A 106 -8.13 -29.10 -26.09
CA PHE A 106 -8.99 -27.92 -26.13
C PHE A 106 -10.22 -28.12 -27.02
N GLY A 107 -10.17 -29.05 -27.98
CA GLY A 107 -11.32 -29.46 -28.79
C GLY A 107 -12.46 -29.98 -27.92
N LYS A 108 -12.18 -30.87 -26.95
CA LYS A 108 -13.20 -31.31 -25.99
C LYS A 108 -13.78 -30.20 -25.13
N VAL A 109 -12.98 -29.18 -24.78
CA VAL A 109 -13.47 -28.01 -24.04
C VAL A 109 -14.48 -27.24 -24.91
N MET A 110 -14.13 -26.99 -26.16
CA MET A 110 -14.98 -26.34 -27.15
C MET A 110 -16.29 -27.11 -27.37
N ASP A 111 -16.23 -28.43 -27.53
CA ASP A 111 -17.39 -29.32 -27.65
C ASP A 111 -18.31 -29.26 -26.43
N THR A 112 -17.72 -29.21 -25.24
CA THR A 112 -18.48 -29.11 -23.99
C THR A 112 -19.24 -27.78 -23.95
N LEU A 113 -18.59 -26.67 -24.31
CA LEU A 113 -19.23 -25.34 -24.35
C LEU A 113 -20.30 -25.24 -25.44
N SER A 114 -20.07 -25.88 -26.59
CA SER A 114 -21.06 -25.99 -27.67
C SER A 114 -22.31 -26.73 -27.20
N LYS A 115 -22.15 -27.91 -26.56
CA LYS A 115 -23.26 -28.68 -25.99
C LYS A 115 -23.96 -27.91 -24.86
N LEU A 116 -23.21 -27.19 -24.03
CA LEU A 116 -23.77 -26.33 -23.00
C LEU A 116 -24.67 -25.25 -23.62
N SER A 117 -24.25 -24.62 -24.72
CA SER A 117 -25.03 -23.59 -25.41
C SER A 117 -26.37 -24.11 -25.97
N HIS A 118 -26.46 -25.41 -26.26
CA HIS A 118 -27.68 -26.10 -26.72
C HIS A 118 -28.52 -26.71 -25.59
N THR A 119 -28.14 -26.52 -24.33
CA THR A 119 -28.99 -26.95 -23.22
C THR A 119 -30.28 -26.14 -23.18
N THR A 120 -31.37 -26.77 -22.76
CA THR A 120 -32.68 -26.11 -22.63
C THR A 120 -32.62 -24.87 -21.74
N ILE A 121 -31.78 -24.89 -20.69
CA ILE A 121 -31.54 -23.75 -19.80
C ILE A 121 -30.90 -22.59 -20.56
N SER A 122 -29.90 -22.88 -21.41
CA SER A 122 -29.22 -21.85 -22.19
C SER A 122 -30.11 -21.26 -23.27
N GLU A 123 -30.89 -22.08 -23.97
CA GLU A 123 -31.84 -21.60 -24.99
C GLU A 123 -32.94 -20.69 -24.42
N GLN A 124 -33.36 -20.93 -23.18
CA GLN A 124 -34.35 -20.08 -22.48
C GLN A 124 -33.88 -18.65 -22.23
N THR A 125 -32.55 -18.41 -22.24
CA THR A 125 -32.00 -17.06 -22.11
C THR A 125 -32.20 -16.20 -23.36
N GLY A 126 -32.57 -16.81 -24.50
CA GLY A 126 -32.68 -16.14 -25.80
C GLY A 126 -31.33 -15.91 -26.50
N ILE A 127 -30.22 -16.38 -25.92
CA ILE A 127 -28.89 -16.31 -26.53
C ILE A 127 -28.75 -17.42 -27.57
N LYS A 128 -28.33 -17.07 -28.79
CA LYS A 128 -28.16 -18.03 -29.89
C LYS A 128 -27.00 -18.99 -29.59
N ALA A 129 -27.25 -20.29 -29.67
CA ALA A 129 -26.26 -21.35 -29.52
C ALA A 129 -25.21 -21.34 -30.65
N PHE A 130 -24.08 -22.00 -30.42
CA PHE A 130 -23.01 -22.20 -31.40
C PHE A 130 -22.65 -23.69 -31.50
N PRO A 131 -22.22 -24.23 -32.66
CA PRO A 131 -21.92 -23.52 -33.91
C PRO A 131 -23.16 -23.14 -34.74
N SER A 132 -23.03 -22.11 -35.58
CA SER A 132 -24.03 -21.81 -36.62
C SER A 132 -23.81 -22.66 -37.88
N GLU A 133 -24.85 -22.84 -38.71
CA GLU A 133 -24.76 -23.59 -39.99
C GLU A 133 -23.70 -23.05 -40.97
N GLU A 134 -23.15 -21.84 -40.75
CA GLU A 134 -22.11 -21.19 -41.56
C GLU A 134 -20.69 -21.31 -40.95
N SER A 135 -20.40 -22.43 -40.28
CA SER A 135 -19.08 -22.70 -39.67
C SER A 135 -18.09 -23.23 -40.71
N LEU A 136 -16.85 -22.73 -40.67
CA LEU A 136 -15.73 -23.39 -41.35
C LEU A 136 -15.54 -24.79 -40.73
N GLU A 137 -15.10 -25.77 -41.53
CA GLU A 137 -14.71 -27.08 -41.01
C GLU A 137 -13.71 -26.91 -39.86
N GLU A 138 -13.88 -27.69 -38.79
CA GLU A 138 -12.97 -27.69 -37.64
C GLU A 138 -11.58 -28.13 -38.11
N ASP A 139 -10.66 -27.17 -38.22
CA ASP A 139 -9.25 -27.46 -38.40
C ASP A 139 -8.68 -27.92 -37.05
N GLU A 140 -8.82 -29.22 -36.74
CA GLU A 140 -8.32 -29.79 -35.48
C GLU A 140 -6.81 -29.55 -35.26
N ASP A 141 -6.06 -29.26 -36.32
CA ASP A 141 -4.62 -28.98 -36.23
C ASP A 141 -4.30 -27.69 -35.47
N ILE A 142 -5.26 -26.76 -35.33
CA ILE A 142 -5.06 -25.52 -34.56
C ILE A 142 -4.87 -25.76 -33.05
N TYR A 143 -5.31 -26.92 -32.54
CA TYR A 143 -5.21 -27.26 -31.12
C TYR A 143 -3.91 -27.99 -30.76
N ASN A 144 -3.27 -28.65 -31.73
CA ASN A 144 -2.13 -29.56 -31.51
C ASN A 144 -0.90 -28.90 -30.87
N HIS A 145 -0.73 -27.58 -31.03
CA HIS A 145 0.42 -26.84 -30.50
C HIS A 145 0.11 -26.03 -29.25
N LEU A 146 -1.13 -26.09 -28.73
CA LEU A 146 -1.54 -25.25 -27.60
C LEU A 146 -0.85 -25.63 -26.29
N GLU A 147 -0.63 -26.92 -26.04
CA GLU A 147 0.10 -27.40 -24.86
C GLU A 147 1.52 -26.81 -24.79
N ASP A 148 2.20 -26.72 -25.93
CA ASP A 148 3.56 -26.14 -26.01
C ASP A 148 3.51 -24.62 -25.85
N LEU A 149 2.57 -23.96 -26.53
CA LEU A 149 2.40 -22.51 -26.46
C LEU A 149 2.07 -22.04 -25.04
N ILE A 150 1.31 -22.79 -24.26
CA ILE A 150 0.91 -22.38 -22.91
C ILE A 150 2.00 -22.57 -21.85
N ASP A 151 2.96 -23.45 -22.14
CA ASP A 151 4.14 -23.61 -21.31
C ASP A 151 5.27 -22.63 -21.68
N GLU A 152 5.28 -22.08 -22.91
CA GLU A 152 6.28 -21.14 -23.44
C GLU A 152 5.86 -19.66 -23.38
N LYS A 153 4.59 -19.35 -23.66
CA LYS A 153 4.04 -18.01 -23.49
C LYS A 153 3.56 -17.91 -22.05
N GLY A 154 4.31 -17.14 -21.24
CA GLY A 154 3.88 -16.81 -19.88
C GLY A 154 2.46 -16.22 -19.87
N VAL A 155 1.75 -16.39 -18.77
CA VAL A 155 0.41 -15.79 -18.62
C VAL A 155 0.57 -14.28 -18.63
N GLU A 156 0.17 -13.63 -19.73
CA GLU A 156 -0.08 -12.19 -19.73
C GLU A 156 -1.19 -11.91 -18.72
N ASP A 157 -0.85 -11.16 -17.67
CA ASP A 157 -1.75 -10.80 -16.58
C ASP A 157 -2.81 -9.81 -17.09
N GLU A 158 -4.01 -10.33 -17.39
CA GLU A 158 -5.19 -9.53 -17.72
C GLU A 158 -6.00 -9.26 -16.45
N GLU A 159 -5.58 -8.28 -15.65
CA GLU A 159 -6.31 -7.92 -14.41
C GLU A 159 -7.75 -7.46 -14.68
N ASP A 160 -7.99 -6.81 -15.83
CA ASP A 160 -9.30 -6.34 -16.27
C ASP A 160 -10.22 -7.48 -16.75
N LEU A 161 -9.71 -8.72 -16.87
CA LEU A 161 -10.48 -9.86 -17.38
C LEU A 161 -11.68 -10.19 -16.50
N TYR A 162 -11.53 -9.98 -15.19
CA TYR A 162 -12.52 -10.39 -14.19
C TYR A 162 -13.34 -9.22 -13.67
N ASP A 163 -13.22 -8.01 -14.22
CA ASP A 163 -14.02 -6.86 -13.76
C ASP A 163 -15.53 -7.19 -13.82
N CYS A 164 -15.97 -7.89 -14.87
CA CYS A 164 -17.34 -8.41 -15.01
C CYS A 164 -17.74 -9.51 -14.00
N VAL A 165 -16.78 -10.10 -13.28
CA VAL A 165 -16.99 -11.06 -12.17
C VAL A 165 -16.95 -10.34 -10.81
N TYR A 166 -16.24 -9.20 -10.74
CA TYR A 166 -16.11 -8.34 -9.55
C TYR A 166 -17.19 -7.25 -9.44
N ASP A 167 -18.11 -7.16 -10.41
CA ASP A 167 -19.26 -6.27 -10.34
C ASP A 167 -20.22 -6.71 -9.21
N ASP A 168 -19.81 -6.43 -7.97
CA ASP A 168 -20.70 -6.03 -6.88
C ASP A 168 -21.29 -4.64 -7.22
N GLU A 169 -21.88 -4.48 -8.42
CA GLU A 169 -22.68 -3.28 -8.77
C GLU A 169 -23.71 -3.02 -7.65
N ASP A 170 -24.31 -4.09 -7.10
CA ASP A 170 -25.23 -4.02 -5.97
C ASP A 170 -24.64 -3.27 -4.76
N GLY A 171 -23.42 -3.61 -4.34
CA GLY A 171 -22.81 -3.00 -3.15
C GLY A 171 -22.55 -1.51 -3.36
N GLY A 172 -21.89 -1.16 -4.47
CA GLY A 172 -21.52 0.21 -4.83
C GLY A 172 -22.74 1.14 -4.92
N GLU A 173 -23.79 0.68 -5.60
CA GLU A 173 -25.04 1.42 -5.73
C GLU A 173 -25.73 1.66 -4.38
N ILE A 174 -25.75 0.67 -3.48
CA ILE A 174 -26.38 0.78 -2.15
C ILE A 174 -25.76 1.92 -1.34
N TYR A 175 -24.42 2.02 -1.29
CA TYR A 175 -23.75 3.09 -0.52
C TYR A 175 -24.08 4.47 -1.08
N GLU A 176 -23.96 4.63 -2.41
CA GLU A 176 -24.25 5.92 -3.03
C GLU A 176 -25.73 6.30 -2.85
N ASP A 177 -26.66 5.36 -2.98
CA ASP A 177 -28.09 5.60 -2.75
C ASP A 177 -28.46 5.90 -1.31
N LEU A 178 -27.66 5.42 -0.35
CA LEU A 178 -27.82 5.70 1.06
C LEU A 178 -27.22 7.07 1.43
N MET A 179 -26.11 7.45 0.81
CA MET A 179 -25.36 8.68 1.09
C MET A 179 -25.83 9.89 0.26
N LYS A 180 -26.61 9.68 -0.80
CA LYS A 180 -27.29 10.76 -1.54
C LYS A 180 -28.16 11.59 -0.59
N ALA A 181 -27.86 12.88 -0.48
CA ALA A 181 -28.74 13.82 0.19
C ALA A 181 -30.05 13.98 -0.59
N GLU A 182 -31.20 14.02 0.10
CA GLU A 182 -32.43 14.48 -0.53
C GLU A 182 -32.19 15.89 -1.09
N ALA A 183 -32.42 16.08 -2.40
CA ALA A 183 -32.24 17.36 -3.06
C ALA A 183 -33.21 18.39 -2.46
N VAL A 184 -32.75 19.14 -1.46
CA VAL A 184 -33.45 20.33 -0.99
C VAL A 184 -33.47 21.31 -2.17
N ARG A 185 -34.67 21.66 -2.65
CA ARG A 185 -34.87 22.65 -3.71
C ARG A 185 -33.99 23.88 -3.42
N PRO A 186 -33.15 24.33 -4.36
CA PRO A 186 -32.25 25.43 -4.07
C PRO A 186 -33.08 26.69 -3.75
N PRO A 187 -32.76 27.43 -2.67
CA PRO A 187 -33.23 28.79 -2.52
C PRO A 187 -32.75 29.60 -3.73
N LEU A 188 -33.66 30.35 -4.35
CA LEU A 188 -33.34 31.29 -5.40
C LEU A 188 -32.26 32.28 -4.90
N LYS A 189 -31.16 32.36 -5.67
CA LYS A 189 -29.91 33.15 -5.51
C LYS A 189 -28.73 32.35 -4.96
N GLN A 190 -28.03 31.65 -5.86
CA GLN A 190 -26.72 31.06 -5.58
C GLN A 190 -25.66 32.18 -5.50
N VAL A 191 -25.13 32.38 -4.29
CA VAL A 191 -23.80 32.94 -4.06
C VAL A 191 -22.81 31.87 -4.53
N GLU A 192 -21.77 32.24 -5.28
CA GLU A 192 -20.66 31.33 -5.65
C GLU A 192 -20.21 30.57 -4.41
N THR A 193 -20.57 29.28 -4.33
CA THR A 193 -20.31 28.47 -3.16
C THR A 193 -18.91 27.89 -3.32
N ASP A 194 -18.00 28.26 -2.42
CA ASP A 194 -16.63 27.76 -2.39
C ASP A 194 -16.62 26.21 -2.38
N ILE A 195 -15.97 25.59 -3.37
CA ILE A 195 -15.92 24.13 -3.57
C ILE A 195 -15.34 23.45 -2.33
N ARG A 196 -14.38 24.07 -1.64
CA ARG A 196 -13.82 23.55 -0.39
C ARG A 196 -14.89 23.41 0.70
N SER A 197 -15.79 24.40 0.80
CA SER A 197 -16.92 24.36 1.75
C SER A 197 -17.91 23.25 1.41
N CYS A 198 -18.12 22.98 0.12
CA CYS A 198 -18.91 21.84 -0.34
C CYS A 198 -18.29 20.51 0.10
N CYS A 199 -16.97 20.32 -0.07
CA CYS A 199 -16.27 19.10 0.39
C CYS A 199 -16.39 18.91 1.92
N LEU A 200 -16.23 19.97 2.71
CA LEU A 200 -16.40 19.91 4.18
C LEU A 200 -17.84 19.55 4.58
N THR A 201 -18.82 20.09 3.86
CA THR A 201 -20.23 19.80 4.07
C THR A 201 -20.54 18.34 3.72
N GLU A 202 -19.99 17.84 2.62
CA GLU A 202 -20.12 16.45 2.19
C GLU A 202 -19.52 15.46 3.21
N ILE A 203 -18.30 15.72 3.70
CA ILE A 203 -17.67 14.90 4.76
C ILE A 203 -18.59 14.81 5.97
N LYS A 204 -19.11 15.94 6.44
CA LYS A 204 -20.01 16.02 7.59
C LYS A 204 -21.33 15.28 7.33
N GLN A 205 -22.01 15.57 6.23
CA GLN A 205 -23.33 15.00 5.92
C GLN A 205 -23.26 13.49 5.73
N THR A 206 -22.25 13.00 5.01
CA THR A 206 -22.08 11.57 4.79
C THR A 206 -21.66 10.85 6.07
N GLU A 207 -20.93 11.49 6.99
CA GLU A 207 -20.61 10.90 8.30
C GLU A 207 -21.83 10.84 9.22
N GLU A 208 -22.67 11.89 9.22
CA GLU A 208 -23.94 11.93 9.95
C GLU A 208 -24.86 10.80 9.46
N LYS A 209 -25.04 10.69 8.14
CA LYS A 209 -25.87 9.63 7.53
C LYS A 209 -25.33 8.23 7.81
N TYR A 210 -24.01 8.06 7.76
CA TYR A 210 -23.36 6.79 8.07
C TYR A 210 -23.56 6.39 9.54
N THR A 211 -23.39 7.34 10.46
CA THR A 211 -23.60 7.12 11.89
C THR A 211 -25.06 6.76 12.20
N GLU A 212 -26.02 7.43 11.57
CA GLU A 212 -27.45 7.08 11.65
C GLU A 212 -27.74 5.67 11.13
N THR A 213 -27.05 5.26 10.06
CA THR A 213 -27.19 3.92 9.49
C THR A 213 -26.69 2.86 10.47
N LEU A 214 -25.52 3.07 11.08
CA LEU A 214 -24.99 2.19 12.11
C LEU A 214 -25.92 2.10 13.32
N ASP A 215 -26.45 3.24 13.79
CA ASP A 215 -27.42 3.28 14.90
C ASP A 215 -28.72 2.57 14.54
N SER A 216 -29.18 2.69 13.28
CA SER A 216 -30.34 2.00 12.75
C SER A 216 -30.15 0.47 12.77
N ILE A 217 -28.96 -0.03 12.40
CA ILE A 217 -28.62 -1.46 12.51
C ILE A 217 -28.75 -1.94 13.97
N GLU A 218 -28.16 -1.20 14.91
CA GLU A 218 -28.19 -1.56 16.33
C GLU A 218 -29.62 -1.55 16.89
N LYS A 219 -30.38 -0.49 16.59
CA LYS A 219 -31.71 -0.25 17.16
C LYS A 219 -32.81 -1.11 16.54
N TYR A 220 -32.83 -1.23 15.22
CA TYR A 220 -33.94 -1.85 14.50
C TYR A 220 -33.67 -3.29 14.06
N PHE A 221 -32.41 -3.75 14.06
CA PHE A 221 -32.08 -5.13 13.75
C PHE A 221 -31.48 -5.86 14.95
N MET A 222 -30.38 -5.37 15.52
CA MET A 222 -29.69 -6.09 16.61
C MET A 222 -30.61 -6.28 17.82
N ALA A 223 -31.18 -5.19 18.36
CA ALA A 223 -32.02 -5.27 19.54
C ALA A 223 -33.23 -6.21 19.35
N PRO A 224 -34.03 -6.13 18.25
CA PRO A 224 -35.12 -7.08 18.02
C PRO A 224 -34.68 -8.53 17.80
N LEU A 225 -33.49 -8.78 17.23
CA LEU A 225 -33.01 -10.13 16.94
C LEU A 225 -32.38 -10.83 18.15
N THR A 226 -32.03 -10.10 19.22
CA THR A 226 -31.50 -10.72 20.46
C THR A 226 -32.42 -11.77 21.08
N THR A 227 -33.74 -11.68 20.84
CA THR A 227 -34.71 -12.66 21.35
C THR A 227 -34.89 -13.87 20.43
N PHE A 228 -34.33 -13.83 19.21
CA PHE A 228 -34.48 -14.88 18.19
C PHE A 228 -33.17 -15.63 17.92
N LEU A 229 -32.03 -14.93 18.03
CA LEU A 229 -30.69 -15.46 17.78
C LEU A 229 -29.96 -15.71 19.10
N SER A 230 -29.16 -16.78 19.13
CA SER A 230 -28.23 -17.03 20.24
C SER A 230 -27.13 -15.97 20.31
N SER A 231 -26.46 -15.87 21.46
CA SER A 231 -25.34 -14.92 21.62
C SER A 231 -24.20 -15.18 20.63
N GLU A 232 -23.98 -16.45 20.23
CA GLU A 232 -22.96 -16.82 19.26
C GLU A 232 -23.34 -16.41 17.84
N GLU A 233 -24.58 -16.68 17.41
CA GLU A 233 -25.10 -16.21 16.12
C GLU A 233 -25.10 -14.68 16.03
N MET A 234 -25.48 -13.98 17.10
CA MET A 234 -25.42 -12.52 17.17
C MET A 234 -24.00 -12.00 16.95
N LYS A 235 -22.99 -12.60 17.61
CA LYS A 235 -21.57 -12.24 17.41
C LYS A 235 -21.10 -12.55 15.99
N LYS A 236 -21.58 -13.65 15.40
CA LYS A 236 -21.21 -14.06 14.04
C LYS A 236 -21.80 -13.15 12.97
N VAL A 237 -23.08 -12.76 13.10
CA VAL A 237 -23.80 -11.92 12.13
C VAL A 237 -23.40 -10.44 12.25
N PHE A 238 -23.26 -9.92 13.47
CA PHE A 238 -23.01 -8.48 13.68
C PHE A 238 -21.53 -8.14 13.96
N VAL A 239 -20.66 -9.13 14.07
CA VAL A 239 -19.20 -8.99 14.24
C VAL A 239 -18.85 -7.99 15.37
N ASN A 240 -18.50 -6.76 15.03
CA ASN A 240 -18.17 -5.67 15.94
C ASN A 240 -18.88 -4.34 15.58
N ILE A 241 -20.09 -4.41 15.00
CA ILE A 241 -20.95 -3.23 14.75
C ILE A 241 -21.10 -2.32 15.97
N PRO A 242 -21.31 -2.81 17.21
CA PRO A 242 -21.43 -1.92 18.38
C PRO A 242 -20.18 -1.06 18.62
N ASP A 243 -18.99 -1.61 18.37
CA ASP A 243 -17.73 -0.87 18.49
C ASP A 243 -17.64 0.21 17.40
N LEU A 244 -18.07 -0.11 16.18
CA LEU A 244 -18.16 0.85 15.07
C LEU A 244 -19.13 1.99 15.40
N VAL A 245 -20.33 1.68 15.89
CA VAL A 245 -21.31 2.70 16.32
C VAL A 245 -20.69 3.66 17.34
N LYS A 246 -19.99 3.12 18.36
CA LYS A 246 -19.35 3.94 19.39
C LYS A 246 -18.26 4.85 18.84
N VAL A 247 -17.40 4.33 17.96
CA VAL A 247 -16.32 5.13 17.35
C VAL A 247 -16.89 6.22 16.43
N HIS A 248 -17.87 5.90 15.60
CA HIS A 248 -18.44 6.85 14.63
C HIS A 248 -19.33 7.91 15.28
N LYS A 249 -20.08 7.58 16.34
CA LYS A 249 -20.78 8.60 17.15
C LYS A 249 -19.81 9.65 17.70
N SER A 250 -18.65 9.23 18.17
CA SER A 250 -17.59 10.11 18.67
C SER A 250 -16.97 10.94 17.53
N LEU A 251 -16.65 10.29 16.40
CA LEU A 251 -16.07 10.95 15.22
C LEU A 251 -17.00 12.02 14.64
N MET A 252 -18.28 11.70 14.51
CA MET A 252 -19.30 12.61 13.99
C MET A 252 -19.42 13.88 14.83
N VAL A 253 -19.42 13.77 16.16
CA VAL A 253 -19.46 14.92 17.07
C VAL A 253 -18.24 15.83 16.88
N GLU A 254 -17.04 15.25 16.78
CA GLU A 254 -15.80 16.02 16.58
C GLU A 254 -15.73 16.68 15.21
N ILE A 255 -16.17 15.99 14.13
CA ILE A 255 -16.27 16.57 12.79
C ILE A 255 -17.29 17.71 12.78
N GLN A 256 -18.45 17.53 13.43
CA GLN A 256 -19.50 18.54 13.48
C GLN A 256 -19.04 19.79 14.25
N ASP A 257 -18.35 19.62 15.38
CA ASP A 257 -17.74 20.73 16.14
C ASP A 257 -16.68 21.46 15.32
N SER A 258 -15.80 20.72 14.64
CA SER A 258 -14.76 21.29 13.78
C SER A 258 -15.32 22.16 12.66
N VAL A 259 -16.30 21.65 11.91
CA VAL A 259 -16.90 22.36 10.78
C VAL A 259 -17.75 23.55 11.24
N ARG A 260 -18.47 23.46 12.37
CA ARG A 260 -19.35 24.55 12.85
C ARG A 260 -18.61 25.64 13.64
N HIS A 261 -17.63 25.27 14.46
CA HIS A 261 -17.08 26.16 15.49
C HIS A 261 -15.59 26.46 15.32
N LYS A 262 -14.84 25.69 14.51
CA LYS A 262 -13.38 25.83 14.35
C LYS A 262 -12.94 26.08 12.90
N SER A 263 -13.88 26.47 12.03
CA SER A 263 -13.62 26.72 10.60
C SER A 263 -12.92 25.55 9.88
N ALA A 264 -13.10 24.33 10.38
CA ALA A 264 -12.46 23.09 9.92
C ALA A 264 -10.92 23.04 9.96
N GLN A 265 -10.23 23.98 10.63
CA GLN A 265 -8.76 24.02 10.65
C GLN A 265 -8.12 22.81 11.36
N ASN A 266 -8.82 22.18 12.30
CA ASN A 266 -8.33 21.01 13.04
C ASN A 266 -8.83 19.68 12.47
N ILE A 267 -9.50 19.66 11.30
CA ILE A 267 -10.08 18.44 10.74
C ILE A 267 -9.02 17.37 10.45
N TYR A 268 -7.82 17.76 10.04
CA TYR A 268 -6.71 16.84 9.81
C TYR A 268 -6.29 16.10 11.08
N GLN A 269 -6.28 16.78 12.23
CA GLN A 269 -5.91 16.18 13.53
C GLN A 269 -6.91 15.13 13.97
N ILE A 270 -8.20 15.37 13.69
CA ILE A 270 -9.27 14.42 13.98
C ILE A 270 -9.01 13.12 13.22
N PHE A 271 -8.81 13.17 11.90
CA PHE A 271 -8.54 11.96 11.12
C PHE A 271 -7.26 11.23 11.52
N ILE A 272 -6.18 11.95 11.83
CA ILE A 272 -4.95 11.34 12.34
C ILE A 272 -5.20 10.64 13.67
N HIS A 273 -5.92 11.27 14.60
CA HIS A 273 -6.25 10.69 15.91
C HIS A 273 -7.16 9.46 15.78
N TYR A 274 -8.13 9.50 14.86
CA TYR A 274 -9.07 8.39 14.66
C TYR A 274 -8.49 7.25 13.84
N LYS A 275 -7.36 7.42 13.14
CA LYS A 275 -6.68 6.35 12.40
C LYS A 275 -6.57 5.07 13.23
N GLU A 276 -6.03 5.15 14.44
CA GLU A 276 -5.85 3.97 15.32
C GLU A 276 -7.18 3.40 15.80
N ARG A 277 -8.15 4.27 16.12
CA ARG A 277 -9.49 3.86 16.58
C ARG A 277 -10.28 3.16 15.48
N LEU A 278 -10.03 3.49 14.21
CA LEU A 278 -10.65 2.89 13.04
C LEU A 278 -10.01 1.54 12.66
N LEU A 279 -8.94 1.08 13.30
CA LEU A 279 -8.34 -0.22 12.97
C LEU A 279 -9.24 -1.42 13.31
N ILE A 280 -10.31 -1.18 14.08
CA ILE A 280 -11.40 -2.14 14.31
C ILE A 280 -12.12 -2.55 13.01
N TYR A 281 -11.98 -1.78 11.92
CA TYR A 281 -12.46 -2.19 10.60
C TYR A 281 -11.75 -3.43 10.06
N GLY A 282 -10.49 -3.69 10.45
CA GLY A 282 -9.80 -4.92 10.05
C GLY A 282 -10.59 -6.17 10.47
N LYS A 283 -11.07 -6.20 11.72
CA LYS A 283 -11.93 -7.29 12.22
C LYS A 283 -13.27 -7.35 11.48
N TYR A 284 -13.87 -6.20 11.18
CA TYR A 284 -15.16 -6.16 10.50
C TYR A 284 -15.04 -6.71 9.07
N CYS A 285 -14.15 -6.14 8.27
CA CYS A 285 -13.95 -6.47 6.86
C CYS A 285 -13.46 -7.90 6.64
N SER A 286 -12.72 -8.50 7.59
CA SER A 286 -12.33 -9.91 7.48
C SER A 286 -13.48 -10.90 7.68
N HIS A 287 -14.54 -10.50 8.41
CA HIS A 287 -15.61 -11.42 8.82
C HIS A 287 -16.96 -11.12 8.14
N VAL A 288 -17.15 -9.94 7.54
CA VAL A 288 -18.44 -9.53 6.95
C VAL A 288 -18.96 -10.51 5.89
N GLU A 289 -18.10 -11.09 5.05
CA GLU A 289 -18.50 -12.09 4.06
C GLU A 289 -19.06 -13.36 4.74
N THR A 290 -18.41 -13.81 5.81
CA THR A 290 -18.84 -14.97 6.60
C THR A 290 -20.11 -14.67 7.40
N ALA A 291 -20.25 -13.43 7.88
CA ALA A 291 -21.43 -12.96 8.58
C ALA A 291 -22.67 -12.96 7.66
N ILE A 292 -22.52 -12.50 6.42
CA ILE A 292 -23.58 -12.54 5.40
C ILE A 292 -23.96 -13.98 5.06
N VAL A 293 -22.98 -14.88 4.85
CA VAL A 293 -23.27 -16.31 4.61
C VAL A 293 -24.02 -16.93 5.79
N ALA A 294 -23.62 -16.62 7.02
CA ALA A 294 -24.32 -17.11 8.21
C ALA A 294 -25.75 -16.57 8.30
N LEU A 295 -25.96 -15.30 7.96
CA LEU A 295 -27.29 -14.69 7.90
C LEU A 295 -28.17 -15.35 6.84
N ASP A 296 -27.63 -15.59 5.64
CA ASP A 296 -28.35 -16.26 4.55
C ASP A 296 -28.75 -17.70 4.94
N ASP A 297 -27.84 -18.44 5.57
CA ASP A 297 -28.08 -19.81 6.05
C ASP A 297 -29.16 -19.84 7.15
N ILE A 298 -29.10 -18.91 8.11
CA ILE A 298 -30.14 -18.74 9.12
C ILE A 298 -31.49 -18.45 8.47
N CYS A 299 -31.56 -17.51 7.52
CA CYS A 299 -32.80 -17.16 6.83
C CYS A 299 -33.38 -18.34 6.04
N LYS A 300 -32.52 -19.18 5.46
CA LYS A 300 -32.93 -20.36 4.69
C LYS A 300 -33.57 -21.43 5.56
N HIS A 301 -33.09 -21.59 6.80
CA HIS A 301 -33.54 -22.65 7.70
C HIS A 301 -34.55 -22.18 8.76
N ARG A 302 -34.69 -20.87 8.97
CA ARG A 302 -35.54 -20.27 10.01
C ARG A 302 -36.44 -19.18 9.46
N GLU A 303 -37.65 -19.60 9.10
CA GLU A 303 -38.70 -18.75 8.55
C GLU A 303 -39.15 -17.62 9.52
N ASP A 304 -39.16 -17.91 10.83
CA ASP A 304 -39.48 -16.94 11.89
C ASP A 304 -38.50 -15.75 11.87
N ILE A 305 -37.21 -16.02 11.67
CA ILE A 305 -36.18 -14.98 11.57
C ILE A 305 -36.29 -14.23 10.26
N ARG A 306 -36.53 -14.93 9.14
CA ARG A 306 -36.69 -14.30 7.83
C ARG A 306 -37.81 -13.26 7.84
N MET A 307 -38.99 -13.62 8.33
CA MET A 307 -40.10 -12.68 8.50
C MET A 307 -39.75 -11.54 9.46
N LYS A 308 -39.01 -11.84 10.54
CA LYS A 308 -38.59 -10.81 11.48
C LYS A 308 -37.65 -9.79 10.84
N LEU A 309 -36.73 -10.22 10.01
CA LEU A 309 -35.82 -9.34 9.26
C LEU A 309 -36.56 -8.44 8.28
N GLU A 310 -37.57 -8.96 7.59
CA GLU A 310 -38.44 -8.16 6.71
C GLU A 310 -39.23 -7.09 7.50
N GLU A 311 -39.73 -7.43 8.70
CA GLU A 311 -40.36 -6.47 9.62
C GLU A 311 -39.37 -5.39 10.07
N CYS A 312 -38.15 -5.78 10.41
CA CYS A 312 -37.08 -4.87 10.83
C CYS A 312 -36.71 -3.89 9.70
N ALA A 313 -36.54 -4.39 8.47
CA ALA A 313 -36.25 -3.56 7.29
C ALA A 313 -37.37 -2.54 7.02
N LYS A 314 -38.64 -2.97 7.09
CA LYS A 314 -39.81 -2.06 6.96
C LYS A 314 -39.80 -0.95 8.01
N ARG A 315 -39.42 -1.25 9.26
CA ARG A 315 -39.34 -0.25 10.34
C ARG A 315 -38.14 0.68 10.23
N ALA A 316 -37.01 0.17 9.76
CA ALA A 316 -35.75 0.92 9.70
C ALA A 316 -35.69 1.89 8.52
N ASN A 317 -36.17 1.46 7.35
CA ASN A 317 -35.95 2.18 6.09
C ASN A 317 -37.08 1.95 5.06
N TYR A 318 -38.30 1.65 5.52
CA TYR A 318 -39.46 1.35 4.66
C TYR A 318 -39.25 0.15 3.72
N GLY A 319 -38.31 -0.75 4.07
CA GLY A 319 -37.99 -1.93 3.27
C GLY A 319 -37.09 -1.64 2.07
N LYS A 320 -36.50 -0.44 1.98
CA LYS A 320 -35.57 -0.07 0.90
C LYS A 320 -34.27 -0.88 0.96
N PHE A 321 -33.76 -1.17 2.16
CA PHE A 321 -32.51 -1.89 2.35
C PHE A 321 -32.67 -3.03 3.36
N THR A 322 -32.20 -4.22 3.00
CA THR A 322 -32.19 -5.39 3.87
C THR A 322 -31.03 -5.34 4.86
N LEU A 323 -31.02 -6.21 5.88
CA LEU A 323 -29.87 -6.31 6.78
C LEU A 323 -28.59 -6.71 6.03
N ARG A 324 -28.72 -7.61 5.03
CA ARG A 324 -27.61 -8.03 4.16
C ARG A 324 -26.95 -6.84 3.49
N ASP A 325 -27.75 -5.93 2.92
CA ASP A 325 -27.29 -4.72 2.25
C ASP A 325 -26.56 -3.78 3.22
N LEU A 326 -27.16 -3.56 4.39
CA LEU A 326 -26.64 -2.67 5.42
C LEU A 326 -25.30 -3.15 6.03
N LEU A 327 -25.07 -4.48 6.07
CA LEU A 327 -23.81 -5.04 6.57
C LEU A 327 -22.62 -4.77 5.62
N VAL A 328 -22.84 -4.47 4.35
CA VAL A 328 -21.75 -4.14 3.40
C VAL A 328 -21.27 -2.70 3.58
N VAL A 329 -22.15 -1.79 3.99
CA VAL A 329 -21.91 -0.33 4.07
C VAL A 329 -20.64 0.06 4.85
N PRO A 330 -20.31 -0.54 6.02
CA PRO A 330 -19.10 -0.16 6.75
C PRO A 330 -17.80 -0.41 5.96
N MET A 331 -17.73 -1.52 5.22
CA MET A 331 -16.57 -1.84 4.38
C MET A 331 -16.37 -0.79 3.29
N GLN A 332 -17.44 -0.19 2.79
CA GLN A 332 -17.37 0.85 1.78
C GLN A 332 -17.00 2.19 2.39
N ARG A 333 -17.58 2.55 3.54
CA ARG A 333 -17.34 3.84 4.20
C ARG A 333 -15.85 4.07 4.49
N VAL A 334 -15.17 3.07 5.04
CA VAL A 334 -13.75 3.19 5.40
C VAL A 334 -12.86 3.49 4.18
N LEU A 335 -13.27 3.04 2.99
CA LEU A 335 -12.58 3.31 1.72
C LEU A 335 -12.95 4.66 1.09
N LYS A 336 -13.95 5.38 1.61
CA LYS A 336 -14.31 6.72 1.10
C LYS A 336 -13.53 7.86 1.78
N TYR A 337 -13.00 7.66 2.99
CA TYR A 337 -12.31 8.75 3.72
C TYR A 337 -11.12 9.34 2.97
N HIS A 338 -10.29 8.51 2.34
CA HIS A 338 -9.16 9.02 1.56
C HIS A 338 -9.61 9.76 0.29
N LEU A 339 -10.72 9.34 -0.34
CA LEU A 339 -11.26 10.02 -1.53
C LEU A 339 -11.82 11.40 -1.17
N LEU A 340 -12.58 11.48 -0.07
CA LEU A 340 -13.13 12.73 0.44
C LEU A 340 -12.03 13.73 0.84
N LEU A 341 -11.00 13.26 1.54
CA LEU A 341 -9.85 14.09 1.91
C LEU A 341 -9.02 14.50 0.69
N GLN A 342 -8.89 13.63 -0.32
CA GLN A 342 -8.17 13.94 -1.55
C GLN A 342 -8.83 15.09 -2.31
N GLU A 343 -10.16 15.08 -2.44
CA GLU A 343 -10.87 16.19 -3.09
C GLU A 343 -10.80 17.47 -2.24
N LEU A 344 -10.87 17.36 -0.90
CA LEU A 344 -10.67 18.52 -0.01
C LEU A 344 -9.27 19.15 -0.18
N VAL A 345 -8.20 18.33 -0.23
CA VAL A 345 -6.81 18.80 -0.45
C VAL A 345 -6.67 19.53 -1.78
N LYS A 346 -7.31 19.02 -2.84
CA LYS A 346 -7.26 19.59 -4.19
C LYS A 346 -7.80 21.02 -4.23
N HIS A 347 -8.88 21.29 -3.50
CA HIS A 347 -9.52 22.61 -3.42
C HIS A 347 -9.05 23.45 -2.24
N THR A 348 -7.94 23.09 -1.60
CA THR A 348 -7.31 23.88 -0.53
C THR A 348 -6.14 24.69 -1.08
N HIS A 349 -6.24 26.02 -0.96
CA HIS A 349 -5.21 26.94 -1.46
C HIS A 349 -4.17 27.33 -0.41
N ASP A 350 -4.55 27.36 0.87
CA ASP A 350 -3.59 27.64 1.95
C ASP A 350 -2.55 26.53 2.07
N ALA A 351 -1.27 26.88 1.97
CA ALA A 351 -0.19 25.90 1.90
C ALA A 351 -0.02 25.10 3.20
N ALA A 352 -0.20 25.74 4.36
CA ALA A 352 -0.06 25.09 5.65
C ALA A 352 -1.20 24.10 5.88
N ASP A 353 -2.44 24.51 5.63
CA ASP A 353 -3.61 23.66 5.73
C ASP A 353 -3.59 22.52 4.70
N LYS A 354 -3.18 22.79 3.46
CA LYS A 354 -2.99 21.76 2.44
C LYS A 354 -1.96 20.71 2.88
N SER A 355 -0.84 21.12 3.49
CA SER A 355 0.16 20.21 4.04
C SER A 355 -0.39 19.38 5.20
N ASN A 356 -1.14 20.00 6.10
CA ASN A 356 -1.76 19.31 7.23
C ASN A 356 -2.80 18.27 6.76
N LEU A 357 -3.64 18.63 5.79
CA LEU A 357 -4.63 17.73 5.18
C LEU A 357 -3.98 16.57 4.43
N ARG A 358 -2.80 16.77 3.81
CA ARG A 358 -2.02 15.66 3.20
C ARG A 358 -1.62 14.62 4.24
N LEU A 359 -1.22 15.03 5.45
CA LEU A 359 -0.92 14.08 6.53
C LEU A 359 -2.14 13.24 6.93
N ALA A 360 -3.32 13.85 6.99
CA ALA A 360 -4.57 13.14 7.24
C ALA A 360 -4.96 12.21 6.07
N LEU A 361 -4.75 12.66 4.83
CA LEU A 361 -4.96 11.85 3.64
C LEU A 361 -4.08 10.59 3.67
N ASP A 362 -2.79 10.74 3.97
CA ASP A 362 -1.86 9.62 4.07
C ASP A 362 -2.24 8.65 5.20
N ALA A 363 -2.71 9.19 6.35
CA ALA A 363 -3.26 8.39 7.44
C ALA A 363 -4.46 7.53 7.01
N MET A 364 -5.40 8.10 6.24
CA MET A 364 -6.58 7.37 5.75
C MET A 364 -6.26 6.42 4.59
N LYS A 365 -5.29 6.74 3.73
CA LYS A 365 -4.79 5.80 2.72
C LYS A 365 -4.10 4.60 3.38
N ASP A 366 -3.33 4.80 4.45
CA ASP A 366 -2.70 3.71 5.22
C ASP A 366 -3.75 2.81 5.88
N LEU A 367 -4.84 3.39 6.40
CA LEU A 367 -5.98 2.64 6.93
C LEU A 367 -6.65 1.78 5.84
N ALA A 368 -6.89 2.35 4.65
CA ALA A 368 -7.48 1.61 3.53
C ALA A 368 -6.58 0.45 3.08
N GLN A 369 -5.26 0.68 2.97
CA GLN A 369 -4.29 -0.37 2.68
C GLN A 369 -4.28 -1.45 3.76
N TYR A 370 -4.32 -1.08 5.05
CA TYR A 370 -4.41 -2.03 6.14
C TYR A 370 -5.64 -2.94 6.00
N VAL A 371 -6.83 -2.38 5.77
CA VAL A 371 -8.06 -3.16 5.58
C VAL A 371 -7.95 -4.12 4.40
N ASN A 372 -7.38 -3.66 3.27
CA ASN A 372 -7.16 -4.50 2.10
C ASN A 372 -6.19 -5.66 2.38
N GLU A 373 -5.09 -5.43 3.11
CA GLU A 373 -4.17 -6.50 3.51
C GLU A 373 -4.83 -7.49 4.48
N VAL A 374 -5.68 -7.02 5.39
CA VAL A 374 -6.43 -7.91 6.28
C VAL A 374 -7.35 -8.82 5.48
N LYS A 375 -8.07 -8.30 4.48
CA LYS A 375 -8.90 -9.13 3.57
C LYS A 375 -8.05 -10.16 2.81
N ARG A 376 -6.93 -9.71 2.23
CA ARG A 376 -6.01 -10.58 1.48
C ARG A 376 -5.40 -11.69 2.33
N ASP A 377 -5.01 -11.39 3.57
CA ASP A 377 -4.48 -12.39 4.49
C ASP A 377 -5.55 -13.41 4.89
N ASN A 378 -6.82 -13.01 5.03
CA ASN A 378 -7.92 -13.95 5.27
C ASN A 378 -8.18 -14.86 4.08
N GLU A 379 -8.14 -14.34 2.84
CA GLU A 379 -8.19 -15.16 1.62
C GLU A 379 -7.03 -16.15 1.59
N THR A 380 -5.80 -15.67 1.85
CA THR A 380 -4.61 -16.52 1.92
C THR A 380 -4.76 -17.63 2.96
N LEU A 381 -5.27 -17.33 4.16
CA LEU A 381 -5.50 -18.33 5.20
C LEU A 381 -6.60 -19.33 4.81
N ARG A 382 -7.63 -18.91 4.07
CA ARG A 382 -8.63 -19.81 3.49
C ARG A 382 -7.99 -20.76 2.48
N ASP A 383 -7.13 -20.26 1.60
CA ASP A 383 -6.42 -21.08 0.61
C ASP A 383 -5.51 -22.11 1.29
N ILE A 384 -4.75 -21.68 2.31
CA ILE A 384 -3.92 -22.56 3.13
C ILE A 384 -4.77 -23.66 3.79
N ALA A 385 -5.95 -23.33 4.32
CA ALA A 385 -6.85 -24.32 4.90
C ALA A 385 -7.37 -25.30 3.84
N GLN A 386 -7.62 -24.85 2.61
CA GLN A 386 -8.00 -25.72 1.49
C GLN A 386 -6.87 -26.68 1.10
N TYR A 387 -5.63 -26.18 0.98
CA TYR A 387 -4.44 -27.02 0.76
C TYR A 387 -4.27 -28.05 1.88
N GLN A 388 -4.42 -27.63 3.13
CA GLN A 388 -4.26 -28.52 4.28
C GLN A 388 -5.30 -29.64 4.31
N LYS A 389 -6.53 -29.37 3.84
CA LYS A 389 -7.59 -30.37 3.74
C LYS A 389 -7.34 -31.40 2.63
N SER A 390 -6.64 -31.03 1.56
CA SER A 390 -6.38 -31.90 0.41
C SER A 390 -5.08 -32.70 0.49
N ILE A 391 -4.18 -32.35 1.42
CA ILE A 391 -2.89 -33.03 1.61
C ILE A 391 -2.97 -33.98 2.82
N GLU A 392 -2.87 -35.28 2.56
CA GLU A 392 -2.80 -36.34 3.55
C GLU A 392 -1.37 -36.45 4.15
N ASN A 393 -1.28 -37.01 5.37
CA ASN A 393 -0.04 -37.24 6.11
C ASN A 393 0.74 -35.98 6.51
N LEU A 394 0.09 -34.81 6.59
CA LEU A 394 0.72 -33.61 7.14
C LEU A 394 1.04 -33.78 8.64
N ASN A 395 2.25 -33.41 9.02
CA ASN A 395 2.75 -33.46 10.40
C ASN A 395 2.57 -32.13 11.16
N GLN A 396 2.40 -31.01 10.44
CA GLN A 396 2.26 -29.67 10.98
C GLN A 396 1.28 -28.85 10.12
N SER A 397 0.72 -27.78 10.70
CA SER A 397 -0.19 -26.89 9.96
C SER A 397 0.58 -26.07 8.93
N LEU A 398 0.03 -25.98 7.71
CA LEU A 398 0.67 -25.28 6.59
C LEU A 398 0.84 -23.78 6.85
N SER A 399 0.01 -23.17 7.69
CA SER A 399 0.12 -21.75 8.07
C SER A 399 1.45 -21.42 8.77
N THR A 400 2.10 -22.41 9.38
CA THR A 400 3.41 -22.23 10.02
C THR A 400 4.53 -21.98 9.02
N TYR A 401 4.35 -22.37 7.75
CA TYR A 401 5.34 -22.19 6.69
C TYR A 401 5.24 -20.85 5.97
N GLY A 402 4.29 -19.98 6.36
CA GLY A 402 4.09 -18.66 5.76
C GLY A 402 3.10 -18.66 4.60
N ARG A 403 3.24 -17.72 3.67
CA ARG A 403 2.34 -17.58 2.53
C ARG A 403 2.73 -18.55 1.40
N PRO A 404 1.75 -19.11 0.67
CA PRO A 404 2.03 -19.87 -0.54
C PRO A 404 2.63 -18.98 -1.62
N LYS A 405 3.56 -19.52 -2.41
CA LYS A 405 4.18 -18.89 -3.59
C LYS A 405 3.76 -19.53 -4.90
N GLY A 406 3.20 -20.72 -4.82
CA GLY A 406 2.70 -21.46 -5.97
C GLY A 406 2.74 -22.96 -5.71
N ASP A 407 2.04 -23.69 -6.57
CA ASP A 407 2.03 -25.14 -6.58
C ASP A 407 2.06 -25.66 -8.01
N GLY A 408 2.59 -26.87 -8.19
CA GLY A 408 2.56 -27.51 -9.51
C GLY A 408 3.38 -28.77 -9.63
N GLU A 409 3.28 -29.38 -10.81
CA GLU A 409 3.99 -30.62 -11.16
C GLU A 409 5.49 -30.39 -11.43
N VAL A 410 6.32 -31.22 -10.80
CA VAL A 410 7.77 -31.19 -10.93
C VAL A 410 8.34 -32.60 -10.96
N ARG A 411 9.50 -32.77 -11.59
CA ARG A 411 10.31 -33.98 -11.45
C ARG A 411 11.40 -33.74 -10.43
N VAL A 412 11.48 -34.57 -9.41
CA VAL A 412 12.47 -34.44 -8.34
C VAL A 412 13.43 -35.62 -8.37
N THR A 413 14.72 -35.33 -8.21
CA THR A 413 15.72 -36.34 -7.82
C THR A 413 16.33 -35.93 -6.50
N SER A 414 16.67 -36.90 -5.66
CA SER A 414 17.46 -36.68 -4.45
C SER A 414 18.83 -37.33 -4.61
N ILE A 415 19.80 -36.90 -3.79
CA ILE A 415 21.15 -37.51 -3.79
C ILE A 415 21.07 -39.04 -3.57
N ASP A 416 20.15 -39.49 -2.71
CA ASP A 416 19.95 -40.92 -2.40
C ASP A 416 19.18 -41.68 -3.48
N LYS A 417 18.35 -40.97 -4.27
CA LYS A 417 17.49 -41.55 -5.32
C LYS A 417 17.76 -40.84 -6.64
N ARG A 418 18.68 -41.41 -7.42
CA ARG A 418 19.07 -40.90 -8.74
C ARG A 418 17.95 -40.93 -9.79
N ALA A 419 16.86 -41.67 -9.56
CA ALA A 419 15.74 -41.74 -10.50
C ALA A 419 14.85 -40.51 -10.39
N LYS A 420 14.49 -39.89 -11.53
CA LYS A 420 13.53 -38.78 -11.60
C LYS A 420 12.16 -39.26 -11.15
N GLN A 421 11.57 -38.58 -10.18
CA GLN A 421 10.26 -38.92 -9.62
C GLN A 421 9.26 -37.82 -9.93
N ASP A 422 8.12 -38.16 -10.53
CA ASP A 422 7.03 -37.20 -10.74
C ASP A 422 6.37 -36.88 -9.39
N ARG A 423 6.31 -35.60 -9.05
CA ARG A 423 5.79 -35.05 -7.79
C ARG A 423 4.98 -33.80 -8.05
N HIS A 424 4.14 -33.45 -7.08
CA HIS A 424 3.52 -32.13 -6.98
C HIS A 424 4.18 -31.41 -5.82
N ILE A 425 4.55 -30.14 -5.99
CA ILE A 425 5.07 -29.34 -4.88
C ILE A 425 4.12 -28.22 -4.52
N PHE A 426 4.01 -27.92 -3.23
CA PHE A 426 3.44 -26.67 -2.73
C PHE A 426 4.58 -25.88 -2.10
N LEU A 427 4.91 -24.72 -2.69
CA LEU A 427 5.95 -23.84 -2.18
C LEU A 427 5.33 -22.77 -1.28
N PHE A 428 5.87 -22.66 -0.07
CA PHE A 428 5.58 -21.63 0.91
C PHE A 428 6.82 -20.78 1.15
N ASP A 429 6.67 -19.66 1.87
CA ASP A 429 7.80 -18.82 2.27
C ASP A 429 8.92 -19.63 2.92
N ALA A 430 8.61 -20.54 3.85
CA ALA A 430 9.59 -21.26 4.66
C ALA A 430 9.81 -22.73 4.29
N ALA A 431 8.98 -23.33 3.43
CA ALA A 431 9.07 -24.75 3.14
C ALA A 431 8.54 -25.12 1.74
N VAL A 432 9.01 -26.27 1.23
CA VAL A 432 8.42 -26.96 0.08
C VAL A 432 7.78 -28.25 0.56
N ILE A 433 6.48 -28.40 0.33
CA ILE A 433 5.75 -29.64 0.60
C ILE A 433 5.77 -30.49 -0.68
N VAL A 434 6.53 -31.57 -0.66
CA VAL A 434 6.65 -32.50 -1.79
C VAL A 434 5.62 -33.61 -1.63
N CYS A 435 4.71 -33.68 -2.59
CA CYS A 435 3.56 -34.59 -2.57
C CYS A 435 3.60 -35.57 -3.74
N LYS A 436 3.01 -36.75 -3.53
CA LYS A 436 2.58 -37.65 -4.60
C LYS A 436 1.10 -37.48 -4.81
N ARG A 437 0.69 -37.14 -6.03
CA ARG A 437 -0.72 -36.93 -6.37
C ARG A 437 -1.50 -38.26 -6.41
N ARG A 438 -2.74 -38.24 -5.92
CA ARG A 438 -3.69 -39.37 -5.83
C ARG A 438 -5.08 -38.90 -6.25
N GLY A 439 -5.31 -38.79 -7.57
CA GLY A 439 -6.53 -38.18 -8.10
C GLY A 439 -6.58 -36.70 -7.75
N ASP A 440 -7.51 -36.33 -6.87
CA ASP A 440 -7.74 -34.96 -6.39
C ASP A 440 -7.07 -34.66 -5.05
N ASN A 441 -6.60 -35.70 -4.34
CA ASN A 441 -5.86 -35.57 -3.10
C ASN A 441 -4.36 -35.68 -3.34
N TYR A 442 -3.59 -35.21 -2.35
CA TYR A 442 -2.14 -35.21 -2.35
C TYR A 442 -1.64 -35.99 -1.15
N GLU A 443 -0.67 -36.86 -1.36
CA GLU A 443 -0.04 -37.62 -0.27
C GLU A 443 1.33 -36.99 0.02
N MET A 444 1.50 -36.36 1.19
CA MET A 444 2.79 -35.77 1.57
C MET A 444 3.88 -36.85 1.63
N LYS A 445 4.99 -36.59 0.96
CA LYS A 445 6.17 -37.48 0.93
C LYS A 445 7.35 -36.90 1.68
N GLU A 446 7.55 -35.59 1.55
CA GLU A 446 8.70 -34.92 2.14
C GLU A 446 8.39 -33.43 2.37
N VAL A 447 8.98 -32.85 3.41
CA VAL A 447 8.94 -31.41 3.68
C VAL A 447 10.37 -30.89 3.65
N ILE A 448 10.66 -29.98 2.71
CA ILE A 448 11.97 -29.35 2.58
C ILE A 448 11.92 -28.00 3.29
N ASP A 449 12.58 -27.90 4.44
CA ASP A 449 12.69 -26.65 5.20
C ASP A 449 13.70 -25.69 4.58
N LEU A 450 13.21 -24.63 3.92
CA LEU A 450 14.03 -23.69 3.17
C LEU A 450 15.00 -22.88 4.05
N HIS A 451 14.83 -22.86 5.37
CA HIS A 451 15.82 -22.28 6.29
C HIS A 451 17.19 -22.95 6.20
N HIS A 452 17.25 -24.20 5.76
CA HIS A 452 18.48 -24.99 5.72
C HIS A 452 19.01 -25.23 4.30
N PHE A 453 18.36 -24.69 3.27
CA PHE A 453 18.75 -24.90 1.88
C PHE A 453 19.21 -23.60 1.21
N LYS A 454 19.96 -23.78 0.12
CA LYS A 454 20.32 -22.74 -0.85
C LYS A 454 19.97 -23.20 -2.25
N ILE A 455 19.58 -22.25 -3.09
CA ILE A 455 19.26 -22.49 -4.49
C ILE A 455 20.53 -22.31 -5.31
N THR A 456 20.79 -23.20 -6.25
CA THR A 456 21.87 -23.07 -7.22
C THR A 456 21.32 -23.39 -8.59
N ASN A 457 21.34 -22.40 -9.49
CA ASN A 457 20.86 -22.60 -10.85
C ASN A 457 21.76 -23.62 -11.56
N ASN A 458 21.17 -24.65 -12.16
CA ASN A 458 21.90 -25.55 -13.04
C ASN A 458 21.95 -24.89 -14.42
N PRO A 459 23.12 -24.54 -14.97
CA PRO A 459 23.23 -24.11 -16.36
C PRO A 459 22.93 -25.32 -17.24
N THR A 460 21.66 -25.53 -17.58
CA THR A 460 21.27 -26.52 -18.58
C THR A 460 22.05 -26.21 -19.85
N SER A 461 22.74 -27.19 -20.44
CA SER A 461 23.37 -26.98 -21.75
C SER A 461 22.27 -26.62 -22.75
N ASP A 462 22.39 -25.47 -23.42
CA ASP A 462 21.43 -25.03 -24.46
C ASP A 462 21.28 -26.04 -25.63
N LYS A 463 22.07 -27.13 -25.63
CA LYS A 463 21.96 -28.26 -26.57
C LYS A 463 20.80 -29.22 -26.27
N GLU A 464 20.18 -29.15 -25.10
CA GLU A 464 19.08 -30.05 -24.68
C GLU A 464 17.74 -29.31 -24.52
N ASN A 465 17.15 -28.85 -25.63
CA ASN A 465 15.76 -28.35 -25.68
C ASN A 465 14.75 -29.51 -25.54
N ARG A 466 14.85 -30.31 -24.47
CA ARG A 466 13.99 -31.45 -24.21
C ARG A 466 13.09 -31.17 -23.00
N LYS A 467 11.79 -31.44 -23.11
CA LYS A 467 10.86 -31.34 -21.96
C LYS A 467 11.45 -32.08 -20.74
N TRP A 468 11.37 -31.46 -19.56
CA TRP A 468 11.89 -32.02 -18.30
C TRP A 468 13.43 -32.11 -18.18
N SER A 469 14.18 -31.34 -18.97
CA SER A 469 15.64 -31.14 -18.80
C SER A 469 15.99 -29.89 -17.99
N TYR A 470 15.07 -28.93 -17.87
CA TYR A 470 15.33 -27.64 -17.24
C TYR A 470 15.22 -27.76 -15.73
N GLY A 471 16.32 -27.61 -14.99
CA GLY A 471 16.28 -27.71 -13.54
C GLY A 471 17.19 -26.77 -12.77
N PHE A 472 17.08 -26.81 -11.45
CA PHE A 472 18.01 -26.19 -10.50
C PHE A 472 18.13 -27.04 -9.25
N TYR A 473 19.19 -26.81 -8.48
CA TYR A 473 19.49 -27.55 -7.26
C TYR A 473 19.02 -26.80 -6.01
N LEU A 474 18.45 -27.55 -5.08
CA LEU A 474 18.30 -27.18 -3.68
C LEU A 474 19.35 -27.96 -2.89
N THR A 475 20.38 -27.28 -2.42
CA THR A 475 21.47 -27.91 -1.67
C THR A 475 21.36 -27.57 -0.19
N HIS A 476 21.46 -28.55 0.69
CA HIS A 476 21.49 -28.30 2.13
C HIS A 476 22.75 -27.52 2.51
N ASN A 477 22.65 -26.55 3.41
CA ASN A 477 23.75 -25.67 3.81
C ASN A 477 24.94 -26.45 4.40
N GLN A 478 24.68 -27.60 5.03
CA GLN A 478 25.71 -28.49 5.60
C GLN A 478 26.16 -29.60 4.62
N GLY A 479 25.66 -29.62 3.38
CA GLY A 479 26.05 -30.60 2.36
C GLY A 479 25.54 -32.03 2.57
N GLN A 480 24.65 -32.25 3.55
CA GLN A 480 24.15 -33.58 3.93
C GLN A 480 23.09 -34.15 2.99
N SER A 481 22.32 -33.29 2.32
CA SER A 481 21.25 -33.67 1.41
C SER A 481 21.08 -32.63 0.30
N GLY A 482 20.39 -33.02 -0.76
CA GLY A 482 20.14 -32.14 -1.90
C GLY A 482 19.09 -32.72 -2.84
N PHE A 483 18.41 -31.81 -3.51
CA PHE A 483 17.37 -32.11 -4.48
C PHE A 483 17.69 -31.40 -5.79
N GLU A 484 17.43 -32.06 -6.91
CA GLU A 484 17.36 -31.42 -8.21
C GLU A 484 15.92 -31.43 -8.68
N LEU A 485 15.37 -30.24 -8.91
CA LEU A 485 14.02 -30.03 -9.42
C LEU A 485 14.11 -29.80 -10.93
N PHE A 486 13.32 -30.54 -11.69
CA PHE A 486 13.20 -30.45 -13.14
C PHE A 486 11.79 -30.01 -13.53
N PHE A 487 11.73 -29.11 -14.51
CA PHE A 487 10.53 -28.47 -15.02
C PHE A 487 10.36 -28.76 -16.50
N LYS A 488 9.11 -28.77 -16.96
CA LYS A 488 8.74 -29.13 -18.33
C LYS A 488 9.37 -28.16 -19.35
N THR A 489 9.33 -26.86 -19.09
CA THR A 489 9.88 -25.80 -19.97
C THR A 489 10.85 -24.85 -19.25
N LYS A 490 11.56 -24.06 -20.05
CA LYS A 490 12.53 -23.06 -19.56
C LYS A 490 11.83 -21.95 -18.78
N GLU A 491 10.63 -21.59 -19.21
CA GLU A 491 9.78 -20.54 -18.65
C GLU A 491 9.21 -20.97 -17.31
N LEU A 492 8.76 -22.22 -17.18
CA LEU A 492 8.38 -22.79 -15.88
C LEU A 492 9.56 -22.84 -14.91
N LYS A 493 10.75 -23.26 -15.37
CA LYS A 493 11.98 -23.18 -14.55
C LYS A 493 12.23 -21.75 -14.07
N LYS A 494 12.12 -20.75 -14.97
CA LYS A 494 12.33 -19.34 -14.63
C LYS A 494 11.32 -18.87 -13.58
N LYS A 495 10.03 -19.13 -13.79
CA LYS A 495 8.95 -18.79 -12.85
C LYS A 495 9.20 -19.40 -11.48
N TRP A 496 9.49 -20.71 -11.41
CA TRP A 496 9.78 -21.38 -10.15
C TRP A 496 11.05 -20.83 -9.49
N LEU A 497 12.12 -20.58 -10.24
CA LEU A 497 13.35 -20.00 -9.71
C LEU A 497 13.10 -18.62 -9.06
N GLU A 498 12.26 -17.78 -9.68
CA GLU A 498 11.82 -16.49 -9.13
C GLU A 498 11.02 -16.68 -7.83
N GLN A 499 10.03 -17.59 -7.81
CA GLN A 499 9.22 -17.86 -6.61
C GLN A 499 10.05 -18.40 -5.44
N PHE A 500 10.97 -19.33 -5.71
CA PHE A 500 11.91 -19.84 -4.73
C PHE A 500 12.86 -18.73 -4.24
N GLY A 501 13.32 -17.85 -5.12
CA GLY A 501 14.11 -16.67 -4.76
C GLY A 501 13.35 -15.73 -3.83
N MET A 502 12.06 -15.49 -4.09
CA MET A 502 11.19 -14.68 -3.25
C MET A 502 10.97 -15.31 -1.87
N ALA A 503 10.71 -16.63 -1.80
CA ALA A 503 10.59 -17.37 -0.56
C ALA A 503 11.87 -17.25 0.30
N ILE A 504 13.04 -17.52 -0.29
CA ILE A 504 14.33 -17.37 0.41
C ILE A 504 14.58 -15.93 0.84
N SER A 505 14.23 -14.93 0.02
CA SER A 505 14.33 -13.51 0.39
C SER A 505 13.40 -13.13 1.55
N ASN A 506 12.28 -13.83 1.75
CA ASN A 506 11.40 -13.62 2.91
C ASN A 506 11.94 -14.29 4.18
N ILE A 507 12.57 -15.46 4.07
CA ILE A 507 13.23 -16.09 5.23
C ILE A 507 14.48 -15.31 5.63
N ARG A 508 15.26 -14.88 4.63
CA ARG A 508 16.56 -14.21 4.79
C ARG A 508 16.54 -12.89 4.02
N PRO A 509 15.86 -11.86 4.56
CA PRO A 509 15.79 -10.57 3.89
C PRO A 509 17.15 -9.89 3.84
N GLU A 510 17.35 -9.09 2.79
CA GLU A 510 18.49 -8.19 2.66
C GLU A 510 18.41 -7.20 3.83
N ASN A 511 19.39 -7.26 4.74
CA ASN A 511 19.43 -6.59 6.05
C ASN A 511 18.77 -7.28 7.26
N GLY A 512 18.33 -8.53 7.16
CA GLY A 512 17.78 -9.26 8.31
C GLY A 512 18.73 -9.43 9.50
N THR A 513 20.04 -9.40 9.23
CA THR A 513 21.12 -9.47 10.24
C THR A 513 21.94 -8.18 10.33
N SER A 514 21.51 -7.11 9.65
CA SER A 514 22.24 -5.84 9.66
C SER A 514 22.29 -5.26 11.07
N ASN A 515 23.39 -4.60 11.37
CA ASN A 515 23.62 -3.96 12.66
C ASN A 515 23.40 -4.93 13.85
N PHE A 516 23.79 -6.21 13.72
CA PHE A 516 23.68 -7.25 14.76
C PHE A 516 22.25 -7.70 15.11
N HIS A 517 21.24 -7.20 14.41
CA HIS A 517 19.86 -7.68 14.58
C HIS A 517 19.73 -9.14 14.12
N GLU A 518 18.63 -9.76 14.50
CA GLU A 518 18.25 -11.09 14.01
C GLU A 518 16.74 -11.08 13.77
N PHE A 519 16.36 -10.43 12.68
CA PHE A 519 14.98 -10.30 12.24
C PHE A 519 14.49 -11.62 11.65
N LYS A 520 13.35 -12.09 12.15
CA LYS A 520 12.64 -13.28 11.67
C LYS A 520 11.24 -12.88 11.26
N MET A 521 10.72 -13.49 10.20
CA MET A 521 9.34 -13.31 9.78
C MET A 521 8.42 -13.63 10.97
N HIS A 522 7.43 -12.77 11.22
CA HIS A 522 6.61 -12.85 12.42
C HIS A 522 5.17 -12.43 12.17
N THR A 523 4.24 -13.16 12.80
CA THR A 523 2.83 -12.79 12.88
C THR A 523 2.57 -12.09 14.20
N PHE A 524 2.17 -10.82 14.14
CA PHE A 524 1.82 -10.00 15.30
C PHE A 524 0.34 -10.20 15.65
N ASP A 525 0.05 -10.67 16.87
CA ASP A 525 -1.33 -10.90 17.35
C ASP A 525 -2.11 -9.60 17.60
N ARG A 526 -1.38 -8.49 17.74
CA ARG A 526 -1.94 -7.16 17.96
C ARG A 526 -1.58 -6.26 16.80
N ILE A 527 -2.46 -5.31 16.52
CA ILE A 527 -2.18 -4.19 15.64
C ILE A 527 -0.88 -3.53 16.10
N THR A 528 0.11 -3.52 15.22
CA THR A 528 1.47 -3.09 15.53
C THR A 528 1.96 -2.14 14.43
N SER A 529 2.65 -1.08 14.82
CA SER A 529 3.32 -0.18 13.88
C SER A 529 4.80 -0.53 13.74
N CYS A 530 5.35 -0.30 12.56
CA CYS A 530 6.77 -0.44 12.32
C CYS A 530 7.55 0.52 13.21
N SER A 531 8.59 -0.01 13.86
CA SER A 531 9.42 0.76 14.79
C SER A 531 10.32 1.79 14.10
N TYR A 532 10.37 1.79 12.75
CA TYR A 532 11.13 2.74 11.96
C TYR A 532 10.23 3.77 11.28
N CYS A 533 9.34 3.36 10.37
CA CYS A 533 8.52 4.29 9.60
C CYS A 533 7.21 4.68 10.28
N HIS A 534 6.88 4.10 11.43
CA HIS A 534 5.64 4.32 12.20
C HIS A 534 4.32 3.98 11.47
N MET A 535 4.39 3.49 10.23
CA MET A 535 3.26 2.95 9.49
C MET A 535 2.86 1.58 10.01
N LEU A 536 1.62 1.17 9.78
CA LEU A 536 1.09 -0.11 10.27
C LEU A 536 1.83 -1.29 9.64
N LEU A 537 2.14 -2.32 10.44
CA LEU A 537 2.46 -3.65 9.93
C LEU A 537 1.16 -4.27 9.44
N ARG A 538 0.89 -4.11 8.14
CA ARG A 538 -0.42 -4.37 7.54
C ARG A 538 -0.72 -5.86 7.43
N GLY A 539 -1.97 -6.23 7.69
CA GLY A 539 -2.47 -7.60 7.64
C GLY A 539 -2.59 -8.28 9.01
N ILE A 540 -2.89 -9.57 8.98
CA ILE A 540 -3.04 -10.43 10.18
C ILE A 540 -2.12 -11.65 10.16
N PHE A 541 -1.36 -11.87 9.09
CA PHE A 541 -0.54 -13.06 8.91
C PHE A 541 0.84 -12.67 8.40
N ASN A 542 1.92 -12.98 9.11
CA ASN A 542 3.30 -12.61 8.71
C ASN A 542 3.42 -11.17 8.18
N GLN A 543 2.97 -10.19 8.98
CA GLN A 543 2.88 -8.78 8.57
C GLN A 543 4.25 -8.12 8.35
N GLY A 544 5.29 -8.67 8.98
CA GLY A 544 6.64 -8.14 8.94
C GLY A 544 7.61 -9.03 9.69
N TYR A 545 8.62 -8.40 10.29
CA TYR A 545 9.71 -9.09 10.96
C TYR A 545 9.87 -8.63 12.40
N LEU A 546 10.24 -9.55 13.28
CA LEU A 546 10.56 -9.29 14.68
C LEU A 546 12.02 -9.66 14.92
N CYS A 547 12.79 -8.73 15.51
CA CYS A 547 14.13 -9.03 15.96
C CYS A 547 14.08 -9.92 17.20
N SER A 548 14.55 -11.17 17.08
CA SER A 548 14.59 -12.13 18.19
C SER A 548 15.48 -11.71 19.37
N LYS A 549 16.42 -10.78 19.15
CA LYS A 549 17.33 -10.29 20.19
C LYS A 549 16.80 -9.07 20.97
N CYS A 550 16.10 -8.14 20.31
CA CYS A 550 15.68 -6.87 20.92
C CYS A 550 14.18 -6.59 20.87
N GLY A 551 13.37 -7.49 20.29
CA GLY A 551 11.91 -7.37 20.24
C GLY A 551 11.36 -6.27 19.32
N VAL A 552 12.21 -5.64 18.50
CA VAL A 552 11.79 -4.59 17.56
C VAL A 552 11.08 -5.20 16.37
N GLY A 553 9.88 -4.70 16.06
CA GLY A 553 9.07 -5.09 14.90
C GLY A 553 9.18 -4.08 13.74
N ALA A 554 9.30 -4.57 12.51
CA ALA A 554 9.51 -3.73 11.33
C ALA A 554 9.05 -4.36 10.01
N HIS A 555 8.83 -3.53 8.97
CA HIS A 555 8.64 -3.99 7.59
C HIS A 555 9.95 -4.55 7.00
N LYS A 556 9.85 -5.30 5.89
CA LYS A 556 11.00 -5.93 5.20
C LYS A 556 12.01 -4.89 4.71
N GLU A 557 11.49 -3.81 4.15
CA GLU A 557 12.20 -2.66 3.61
C GLU A 557 12.83 -1.77 4.72
N CYS A 558 12.34 -1.87 5.96
CA CYS A 558 12.83 -1.06 7.08
C CYS A 558 14.04 -1.68 7.81
N LEU A 559 14.39 -2.95 7.57
CA LEU A 559 15.35 -3.69 8.39
C LEU A 559 16.77 -3.11 8.41
N GLY A 560 17.21 -2.53 7.28
CA GLY A 560 18.53 -1.91 7.16
C GLY A 560 18.66 -0.54 7.82
N ARG A 561 17.53 0.07 8.20
CA ARG A 561 17.48 1.45 8.67
C ARG A 561 17.62 1.58 10.21
N PHE A 562 17.72 0.46 10.92
CA PHE A 562 17.92 0.43 12.38
C PHE A 562 19.40 0.56 12.78
N GLY A 563 19.66 1.15 13.97
CA GLY A 563 20.97 1.13 14.62
C GLY A 563 21.40 -0.28 15.07
N SER A 564 22.40 -0.43 15.94
CA SER A 564 22.80 -1.79 16.36
C SER A 564 21.94 -2.42 17.44
N CYS A 565 21.65 -3.69 17.21
CA CYS A 565 20.97 -4.57 18.12
C CYS A 565 21.70 -4.68 19.46
N GLY A 566 20.93 -4.73 20.55
CA GLY A 566 21.46 -5.07 21.86
C GLY A 566 22.31 -4.00 22.56
N LYS A 567 22.52 -2.80 22.01
CA LYS A 567 22.93 -1.62 22.83
C LYS A 567 21.77 -1.13 23.73
N THR A 568 21.07 -2.06 24.35
CA THR A 568 20.01 -1.84 25.34
C THR A 568 20.61 -2.23 26.69
N ASP A 569 20.91 -1.27 27.55
CA ASP A 569 20.99 -1.51 29.01
C ASP A 569 19.73 -2.28 29.45
N PRO A 570 19.76 -3.09 30.52
CA PRO A 570 18.59 -3.83 31.00
C PRO A 570 17.50 -2.83 31.44
N GLY A 571 16.67 -2.45 30.49
CA GLY A 571 15.85 -1.24 30.52
C GLY A 571 15.60 -0.70 29.11
N SER A 572 15.36 -1.57 28.12
CA SER A 572 14.93 -1.10 26.81
C SER A 572 13.93 -2.08 26.18
N PHE A 573 12.69 -1.96 26.65
CA PHE A 573 11.69 -1.40 25.76
C PHE A 573 11.67 0.11 25.97
N ARG A 574 12.54 0.79 25.23
CA ARG A 574 12.36 2.11 24.60
C ARG A 574 13.70 2.51 24.00
N THR A 575 13.70 2.58 22.66
CA THR A 575 14.53 3.41 21.77
C THR A 575 15.95 3.72 22.26
N GLN A 576 16.93 3.08 21.64
CA GLN A 576 18.34 3.48 21.78
C GLN A 576 18.66 4.66 20.88
N GLU A 577 19.20 5.72 21.46
CA GLU A 577 20.32 6.41 20.85
C GLU A 577 21.62 5.76 21.33
N LYS A 578 22.51 5.46 20.38
CA LYS A 578 23.90 5.11 20.68
C LYS A 578 24.70 6.37 20.97
N SER A 579 25.42 6.35 22.08
CA SER A 579 26.53 7.26 22.40
C SER A 579 27.63 7.27 21.31
N VAL A 580 27.65 8.35 20.52
CA VAL A 580 28.76 9.29 20.26
C VAL A 580 30.20 8.75 20.29
N GLN A 581 30.91 8.92 19.17
CA GLN A 581 32.16 9.69 19.20
C GLN A 581 32.11 10.73 18.07
N GLY A 582 31.90 11.99 18.48
CA GLY A 582 31.60 13.15 17.64
C GLY A 582 30.55 14.02 18.33
N GLN A 583 30.98 14.86 19.26
CA GLN A 583 30.16 15.71 20.13
C GLN A 583 29.02 16.44 19.39
N ARG A 584 27.76 16.07 19.67
CA ARG A 584 26.56 16.91 19.44
C ARG A 584 25.55 16.71 20.57
N SER A 585 25.00 17.80 21.06
CA SER A 585 24.22 17.95 22.30
C SER A 585 22.71 17.94 22.04
N ASP A 586 21.99 17.01 22.67
CA ASP A 586 20.52 16.85 22.65
C ASP A 586 19.83 17.63 23.81
N PRO A 587 18.60 18.15 23.68
CA PRO A 587 17.91 18.87 24.74
C PRO A 587 17.14 17.90 25.65
N GLY A 588 17.68 17.65 26.85
CA GLY A 588 17.16 16.64 27.81
C GLY A 588 15.70 16.81 28.29
N LEU A 589 15.22 15.80 29.02
CA LEU A 589 13.85 15.66 29.55
C LEU A 589 13.38 16.87 30.39
N PRO A 590 12.05 17.08 30.54
CA PRO A 590 11.50 18.16 31.35
C PRO A 590 12.04 18.13 32.78
N LYS A 591 12.63 19.25 33.21
CA LYS A 591 13.16 19.39 34.57
C LYS A 591 12.10 20.00 35.48
N MET A 592 12.00 19.47 36.68
CA MET A 592 11.09 19.90 37.73
C MET A 592 11.91 20.34 38.94
N LEU A 593 11.59 21.50 39.50
CA LEU A 593 12.16 21.98 40.76
C LEU A 593 11.33 21.45 41.93
N VAL A 594 11.99 20.81 42.90
CA VAL A 594 11.36 20.33 44.13
C VAL A 594 11.00 21.52 45.01
N THR A 595 9.71 21.64 45.32
CA THR A 595 9.14 22.69 46.17
C THR A 595 8.90 22.22 47.60
N ARG A 596 8.89 20.90 47.85
CA ARG A 596 8.62 20.30 49.16
C ARG A 596 9.45 19.03 49.37
N ASN A 597 10.05 18.88 50.55
CA ASN A 597 10.81 17.68 50.92
C ASN A 597 9.90 16.43 50.97
N TYR A 598 10.45 15.29 50.57
CA TYR A 598 9.81 13.99 50.73
C TYR A 598 10.89 12.92 50.96
N PHE A 599 10.73 12.13 52.02
CA PHE A 599 11.73 11.15 52.49
C PHE A 599 11.17 9.72 52.49
N GLY A 600 10.36 9.39 51.49
CA GLY A 600 9.78 8.05 51.33
C GLY A 600 8.53 7.74 52.14
N VAL A 601 7.89 8.75 52.76
CA VAL A 601 6.64 8.60 53.52
C VAL A 601 5.58 9.58 53.04
N PRO A 602 4.37 9.13 52.63
CA PRO A 602 3.97 7.72 52.49
C PRO A 602 4.78 6.98 51.41
N SER A 603 4.96 5.67 51.55
CA SER A 603 5.71 4.89 50.55
C SER A 603 4.87 4.72 49.27
N PRO A 604 5.46 4.82 48.07
CA PRO A 604 4.75 4.60 46.82
C PRO A 604 4.36 3.12 46.69
N ILE A 605 3.17 2.85 46.14
CA ILE A 605 2.69 1.47 45.89
C ILE A 605 3.39 0.89 44.63
N CYS A 606 3.89 1.76 43.75
CA CYS A 606 4.35 1.40 42.40
C CYS A 606 5.88 1.27 42.26
N GLY A 607 6.65 1.37 43.35
CA GLY A 607 8.12 1.25 43.30
C GLY A 607 8.85 1.91 44.47
N PRO A 608 10.19 1.94 44.45
CA PRO A 608 11.00 2.49 45.54
C PRO A 608 10.81 4.02 45.66
N PRO A 609 10.73 4.56 46.89
CA PRO A 609 10.63 6.00 47.11
C PRO A 609 11.92 6.73 46.70
N LEU A 610 11.78 7.92 46.13
CA LEU A 610 12.87 8.86 45.89
C LEU A 610 12.91 9.91 46.99
N ASN A 611 14.02 9.98 47.72
CA ASN A 611 14.20 11.01 48.75
C ASN A 611 14.55 12.34 48.08
N ILE A 612 13.63 13.31 48.12
CA ILE A 612 13.77 14.61 47.45
C ILE A 612 13.82 15.73 48.49
N GLN A 613 14.72 16.69 48.27
CA GLN A 613 14.86 17.90 49.10
C GLN A 613 14.47 19.14 48.29
N GLN A 614 13.89 20.12 48.96
CA GLN A 614 13.48 21.39 48.39
C GLN A 614 14.69 22.09 47.77
N GLY A 615 14.57 22.44 46.50
CA GLY A 615 15.68 22.98 45.70
C GLY A 615 16.32 21.96 44.76
N ASP A 616 16.07 20.66 44.92
CA ASP A 616 16.53 19.65 43.97
C ASP A 616 15.89 19.86 42.60
N ILE A 617 16.66 19.57 41.54
CA ILE A 617 16.15 19.55 40.18
C ILE A 617 16.02 18.10 39.75
N ILE A 618 14.78 17.69 39.52
CA ILE A 618 14.40 16.37 39.08
C ILE A 618 14.20 16.39 37.57
N GLU A 619 14.93 15.56 36.87
CA GLU A 619 14.64 15.23 35.48
C GLU A 619 13.47 14.24 35.47
N LEU A 620 12.34 14.65 34.91
CA LEU A 620 11.09 13.89 34.96
C LEU A 620 11.19 12.70 33.99
N VAL A 621 11.11 11.48 34.54
CA VAL A 621 11.23 10.23 33.79
C VAL A 621 9.85 9.74 33.34
N CYS A 622 8.85 9.85 34.22
CA CYS A 622 7.46 9.50 33.93
C CYS A 622 6.51 10.35 34.78
N ALA A 623 5.52 10.98 34.14
CA ALA A 623 4.43 11.65 34.80
C ALA A 623 3.10 11.27 34.15
N ASP A 624 2.19 10.75 34.97
CA ASP A 624 0.80 10.51 34.62
C ASP A 624 -0.06 11.57 35.31
N LEU A 625 -0.90 12.26 34.53
CA LEU A 625 -1.79 13.33 35.00
C LEU A 625 -2.90 12.81 35.92
N HIS A 626 -3.20 11.50 35.89
CA HIS A 626 -4.18 10.86 36.76
C HIS A 626 -3.56 10.20 38.00
N SER A 627 -2.22 10.23 38.14
CA SER A 627 -1.47 9.66 39.27
C SER A 627 -0.91 10.73 40.20
N SER A 628 -1.03 10.53 41.52
CA SER A 628 -0.38 11.36 42.54
C SER A 628 1.12 11.08 42.71
N TRP A 629 1.66 10.08 41.99
CA TRP A 629 3.06 9.65 42.07
C TRP A 629 3.72 9.74 40.71
N TRP A 630 4.79 10.51 40.64
CA TRP A 630 5.63 10.66 39.45
C TRP A 630 7.00 10.03 39.67
N GLN A 631 7.63 9.61 38.59
CA GLN A 631 8.96 9.04 38.61
C GLN A 631 9.94 10.04 38.00
N GLY A 632 11.09 10.19 38.63
CA GLY A 632 12.12 11.10 38.15
C GLY A 632 13.47 10.78 38.70
N LYS A 633 14.46 11.53 38.23
CA LYS A 633 15.86 11.38 38.56
C LYS A 633 16.40 12.68 39.13
N ILE A 634 16.93 12.64 40.34
CA ILE A 634 17.60 13.83 40.91
C ILE A 634 18.88 14.06 40.11
N LEU A 635 19.06 15.25 39.53
CA LEU A 635 20.22 15.53 38.69
C LEU A 635 21.53 15.52 39.49
N ALA A 636 21.49 15.94 40.76
CA ALA A 636 22.66 16.01 41.63
C ALA A 636 23.14 14.62 42.10
N THR A 637 22.24 13.76 42.58
CA THR A 637 22.58 12.45 43.15
C THR A 637 22.46 11.30 42.16
N ARG A 638 21.80 11.53 41.01
CA ARG A 638 21.46 10.53 39.99
C ARG A 638 20.53 9.42 40.47
N GLU A 639 19.99 9.52 41.69
CA GLU A 639 19.01 8.59 42.24
C GLU A 639 17.68 8.67 41.49
N VAL A 640 17.03 7.52 41.32
CA VAL A 640 15.78 7.35 40.59
C VAL A 640 14.75 6.68 41.49
N GLY A 641 13.53 7.19 41.51
CA GLY A 641 12.44 6.62 42.27
C GLY A 641 11.17 7.45 42.14
N PHE A 642 10.17 7.12 42.94
CA PHE A 642 8.87 7.79 42.92
C PHE A 642 8.78 8.89 43.98
N PHE A 643 8.17 10.00 43.62
CA PHE A 643 7.88 11.12 44.49
C PHE A 643 6.48 11.69 44.23
N PRO A 644 5.87 12.40 45.19
CA PRO A 644 4.56 13.01 45.02
C PRO A 644 4.56 14.08 43.92
N SER A 645 3.61 14.02 42.98
CA SER A 645 3.52 14.97 41.86
C SER A 645 3.31 16.42 42.32
N ASP A 646 2.68 16.61 43.48
CA ASP A 646 2.43 17.92 44.10
C ASP A 646 3.66 18.54 44.80
N ALA A 647 4.76 17.80 44.92
CA ALA A 647 5.99 18.24 45.58
C ALA A 647 6.98 18.96 44.63
N VAL A 648 6.60 19.17 43.36
CA VAL A 648 7.46 19.74 42.32
C VAL A 648 6.74 20.76 41.43
N LYS A 649 7.51 21.61 40.74
CA LYS A 649 7.00 22.52 39.69
C LYS A 649 7.94 22.57 38.48
N PRO A 650 7.47 22.88 37.26
CA PRO A 650 8.33 22.99 36.08
C PRO A 650 9.49 23.98 36.24
N CYS A 651 10.69 23.58 35.83
CA CYS A 651 11.88 24.42 35.78
C CYS A 651 11.83 25.35 34.55
N PRO A 652 12.11 26.65 34.66
CA PRO A 652 12.11 27.57 33.52
C PRO A 652 13.11 27.14 32.43
N CYS A 653 12.68 27.22 31.18
CA CYS A 653 13.20 26.58 29.97
C CYS A 653 14.57 27.12 29.49
N VAL A 654 15.38 26.27 28.85
CA VAL A 654 16.50 26.68 27.97
C VAL A 654 15.93 27.01 26.56
N PRO A 655 16.41 28.04 25.83
CA PRO A 655 15.80 28.49 24.57
C PRO A 655 16.02 27.53 23.39
N LYS A 656 14.98 27.32 22.56
CA LYS A 656 15.03 26.65 21.25
C LYS A 656 15.83 27.48 20.20
N PRO A 657 16.36 26.88 19.12
CA PRO A 657 16.86 27.62 17.97
C PRO A 657 15.73 28.47 17.37
N VAL A 658 16.00 29.75 17.14
CA VAL A 658 15.05 30.68 16.52
C VAL A 658 14.96 30.34 15.03
N ASP A 659 13.76 30.06 14.53
CA ASP A 659 13.53 29.83 13.11
C ASP A 659 13.59 31.16 12.33
N TYR A 660 14.49 31.24 11.35
CA TYR A 660 14.68 32.39 10.48
C TYR A 660 14.13 32.16 9.06
N SER A 661 13.46 31.03 8.80
CA SER A 661 12.92 30.64 7.48
C SER A 661 12.04 31.71 6.84
N THR A 662 11.33 32.50 7.65
CA THR A 662 10.42 33.58 7.25
C THR A 662 11.13 34.90 6.93
N GLN A 663 12.43 35.03 7.18
CA GLN A 663 13.16 36.27 6.97
C GLN A 663 13.57 36.43 5.48
N PRO A 664 13.35 37.60 4.87
CA PRO A 664 13.63 37.82 3.44
C PRO A 664 15.13 37.75 3.09
N TRP A 665 16.00 37.92 4.08
CA TRP A 665 17.45 37.81 3.93
C TRP A 665 17.97 36.38 4.17
N PHE A 666 17.15 35.45 4.63
CA PHE A 666 17.61 34.12 5.02
C PHE A 666 17.49 33.10 3.89
N ALA A 667 18.62 32.52 3.48
CA ALA A 667 18.72 31.61 2.35
C ALA A 667 18.72 30.12 2.74
N GLY A 668 18.76 29.79 4.03
CA GLY A 668 18.84 28.41 4.49
C GLY A 668 20.18 27.74 4.11
N PRO A 669 20.18 26.42 3.84
CA PRO A 669 21.36 25.69 3.40
C PRO A 669 21.80 26.15 2.00
N MET A 670 22.87 26.93 1.93
CA MET A 670 23.37 27.45 0.66
C MET A 670 24.90 27.51 0.68
N GLU A 671 25.54 26.93 -0.34
CA GLU A 671 26.98 26.92 -0.47
C GLU A 671 27.54 28.29 -0.91
N ARG A 672 28.85 28.47 -0.75
CA ARG A 672 29.51 29.75 -1.08
C ARG A 672 29.33 30.11 -2.55
N LEU A 673 29.57 29.16 -3.46
CA LEU A 673 29.46 29.36 -4.91
C LEU A 673 28.03 29.69 -5.35
N GLN A 674 27.02 29.06 -4.71
CA GLN A 674 25.61 29.36 -4.96
C GLN A 674 25.26 30.78 -4.51
N ALA A 675 25.72 31.20 -3.34
CA ALA A 675 25.51 32.58 -2.87
C ALA A 675 26.24 33.61 -3.74
N GLU A 676 27.40 33.27 -4.32
CA GLU A 676 28.10 34.12 -5.28
C GLU A 676 27.27 34.28 -6.57
N ALA A 677 26.74 33.20 -7.13
CA ALA A 677 25.89 33.23 -8.33
C ALA A 677 24.60 34.05 -8.14
N GLU A 678 23.95 33.94 -6.98
CA GLU A 678 22.72 34.68 -6.65
C GLU A 678 22.94 36.19 -6.48
N LEU A 679 24.12 36.60 -5.99
CA LEU A 679 24.42 38.00 -5.67
C LEU A 679 25.23 38.72 -6.76
N ILE A 680 25.89 38.01 -7.69
CA ILE A 680 26.83 38.62 -8.63
C ILE A 680 26.19 39.68 -9.53
N ASN A 681 24.93 39.47 -9.92
CA ASN A 681 24.13 40.33 -10.80
C ASN A 681 23.23 41.32 -10.05
N ARG A 682 23.32 41.37 -8.71
CA ARG A 682 22.52 42.29 -7.87
C ARG A 682 23.25 43.60 -7.62
N GLY A 683 22.51 44.64 -7.20
CA GLY A 683 23.09 45.89 -6.72
C GLY A 683 24.04 45.71 -5.53
N ASN A 684 24.99 46.62 -5.35
CA ASN A 684 25.85 46.66 -4.15
C ASN A 684 24.99 46.73 -2.89
N SER A 685 25.50 46.16 -1.79
CA SER A 685 24.82 46.08 -0.49
C SER A 685 23.65 45.07 -0.41
N THR A 686 23.43 44.30 -1.49
CA THR A 686 22.50 43.15 -1.45
C THR A 686 23.13 41.98 -0.70
N TYR A 687 22.41 41.40 0.25
CA TYR A 687 22.93 40.38 1.15
C TYR A 687 21.97 39.20 1.42
N LEU A 688 22.56 38.08 1.83
CA LEU A 688 21.85 36.92 2.35
C LEU A 688 22.60 36.28 3.53
N VAL A 689 21.87 35.59 4.39
CA VAL A 689 22.41 34.77 5.47
C VAL A 689 22.16 33.30 5.16
N ARG A 690 23.22 32.50 5.19
CA ARG A 690 23.20 31.08 4.83
C ARG A 690 23.83 30.21 5.90
N HIS A 691 23.45 28.93 5.94
CA HIS A 691 24.17 27.93 6.73
C HIS A 691 25.49 27.57 6.07
N ARG A 692 26.57 27.52 6.87
CA ARG A 692 27.93 27.20 6.41
C ARG A 692 28.28 25.71 6.51
N SER A 693 27.62 24.97 7.39
CA SER A 693 27.84 23.53 7.63
C SER A 693 26.59 22.72 7.27
N ARG A 694 26.78 21.45 6.86
CA ARG A 694 25.72 20.43 6.66
C ARG A 694 24.87 20.18 7.91
N GLU A 695 25.34 20.70 9.02
CA GLU A 695 24.80 20.53 10.35
C GLU A 695 23.91 21.71 10.84
N PHE A 696 23.71 22.74 10.01
CA PHE A 696 22.86 23.93 10.24
C PHE A 696 23.17 24.78 11.48
N THR A 697 24.29 24.55 12.17
CA THR A 697 24.67 25.28 13.41
C THR A 697 25.61 26.46 13.19
N GLU A 698 26.20 26.61 12.00
CA GLU A 698 27.07 27.74 11.66
C GLU A 698 26.42 28.62 10.58
N TYR A 699 26.52 29.95 10.72
CA TYR A 699 25.96 30.91 9.78
C TYR A 699 27.05 31.77 9.13
N ALA A 700 26.75 32.27 7.92
CA ALA A 700 27.56 33.24 7.22
C ALA A 700 26.69 34.28 6.52
N ILE A 701 27.17 35.52 6.45
CA ILE A 701 26.58 36.58 5.63
C ILE A 701 27.34 36.61 4.30
N SER A 702 26.63 36.56 3.18
CA SER A 702 27.17 36.85 1.85
C SER A 702 26.62 38.20 1.38
N ILE A 703 27.47 39.11 0.91
CA ILE A 703 27.07 40.46 0.49
C ILE A 703 27.82 40.91 -0.77
N LYS A 704 27.11 41.55 -1.72
CA LYS A 704 27.70 42.16 -2.92
C LYS A 704 28.37 43.50 -2.57
N TYR A 705 29.65 43.66 -2.89
CA TYR A 705 30.40 44.90 -2.70
C TYR A 705 31.57 45.04 -3.69
N SER A 706 31.66 46.18 -4.38
CA SER A 706 32.74 46.54 -5.30
C SER A 706 33.04 45.46 -6.34
N ASN A 707 31.99 45.02 -7.06
CA ASN A 707 31.99 43.96 -8.07
C ASN A 707 32.22 42.52 -7.58
N ASP A 708 32.61 42.31 -6.34
CA ASP A 708 32.76 40.98 -5.74
C ASP A 708 31.63 40.65 -4.76
N VAL A 709 31.48 39.37 -4.44
CA VAL A 709 30.69 38.92 -3.28
C VAL A 709 31.65 38.62 -2.12
N LYS A 710 31.43 39.29 -0.98
CA LYS A 710 32.20 39.09 0.25
C LYS A 710 31.43 38.17 1.19
N HIS A 711 32.14 37.28 1.88
CA HIS A 711 31.55 36.32 2.82
C HIS A 711 32.11 36.53 4.22
N ILE A 712 31.22 36.69 5.19
CA ILE A 712 31.54 36.97 6.59
C ILE A 712 31.04 35.81 7.44
N LYS A 713 31.93 35.19 8.22
CA LYS A 713 31.54 34.14 9.17
C LYS A 713 30.87 34.77 10.38
N ILE A 714 29.70 34.26 10.79
CA ILE A 714 29.12 34.59 12.09
C ILE A 714 29.72 33.63 13.12
N LEU A 715 30.35 34.17 14.15
CA LEU A 715 30.96 33.42 15.24
C LEU A 715 29.99 33.33 16.42
N THR A 716 29.92 32.16 17.05
CA THR A 716 29.10 31.89 18.23
C THR A 716 29.99 31.54 19.41
N ARG A 717 29.97 32.36 20.47
CA ARG A 717 30.70 32.14 21.73
C ARG A 717 29.86 32.65 22.90
N ASP A 718 29.80 31.91 24.00
CA ASP A 718 29.03 32.26 25.21
C ASP A 718 27.55 32.57 24.91
N ALA A 719 26.92 31.80 24.02
CA ALA A 719 25.54 31.99 23.54
C ALA A 719 25.25 33.36 22.88
N CYS A 720 26.28 34.07 22.42
CA CYS A 720 26.17 35.32 21.67
C CYS A 720 26.73 35.18 20.23
N PHE A 721 26.16 35.94 19.29
CA PHE A 721 26.56 36.01 17.88
C PHE A 721 27.37 37.28 17.61
N HIS A 722 28.42 37.19 16.80
CA HIS A 722 29.24 38.33 16.40
C HIS A 722 29.95 38.09 15.06
N ILE A 723 30.24 39.16 14.33
CA ILE A 723 31.08 39.13 13.12
C ILE A 723 32.45 39.81 13.32
N ALA A 724 32.60 40.57 14.41
CA ALA A 724 33.85 41.17 14.88
C ALA A 724 33.85 41.18 16.42
N GLU A 725 35.02 41.05 17.06
CA GLU A 725 35.13 40.83 18.52
C GLU A 725 34.62 42.01 19.37
N ASN A 726 34.51 43.20 18.78
CA ASN A 726 34.08 44.43 19.44
C ASN A 726 32.57 44.51 19.72
N LYS A 727 31.73 43.63 19.14
CA LYS A 727 30.28 43.71 19.35
C LYS A 727 29.60 42.34 19.34
N LYS A 728 28.80 42.07 20.39
CA LYS A 728 28.11 40.80 20.62
C LYS A 728 26.60 41.00 20.63
N PHE A 729 25.86 40.07 20.03
CA PHE A 729 24.40 40.11 19.86
C PHE A 729 23.77 38.84 20.44
N ARG A 730 22.53 38.93 20.94
CA ARG A 730 21.83 37.78 21.55
C ARG A 730 21.14 36.89 20.53
N SER A 731 20.93 37.40 19.31
CA SER A 731 20.39 36.64 18.19
C SER A 731 20.97 37.10 16.85
N ILE A 732 20.82 36.29 15.80
CA ILE A 732 21.20 36.68 14.43
C ILE A 732 20.31 37.83 13.95
N LEU A 733 19.04 37.87 14.34
CA LEU A 733 18.13 38.95 14.00
C LEU A 733 18.63 40.31 14.52
N GLU A 734 19.07 40.38 15.78
CA GLU A 734 19.66 41.59 16.35
C GLU A 734 20.95 42.01 15.62
N LEU A 735 21.79 41.04 15.25
CA LEU A 735 23.01 41.28 14.51
C LEU A 735 22.71 41.89 13.13
N ILE A 736 21.79 41.29 12.39
CA ILE A 736 21.39 41.79 11.07
C ILE A 736 20.75 43.17 11.18
N GLU A 737 19.85 43.38 12.15
CA GLU A 737 19.19 44.65 12.36
C GLU A 737 20.16 45.78 12.72
N TYR A 738 21.21 45.48 13.48
CA TYR A 738 22.27 46.43 13.78
C TYR A 738 23.07 46.81 12.51
N TYR A 739 23.53 45.84 11.72
CA TYR A 739 24.34 46.09 10.53
C TYR A 739 23.55 46.54 9.29
N LYS A 740 22.20 46.57 9.35
CA LYS A 740 21.40 47.36 8.40
C LYS A 740 21.70 48.86 8.52
N HIS A 741 22.01 49.32 9.74
CA HIS A 741 22.16 50.74 10.07
C HIS A 741 23.61 51.16 10.36
N HIS A 742 24.53 50.20 10.54
CA HIS A 742 25.93 50.46 10.90
C HIS A 742 26.88 49.81 9.90
N SER A 743 27.90 50.56 9.44
CA SER A 743 28.84 50.09 8.42
C SER A 743 29.66 48.89 8.89
N LEU A 744 29.80 47.89 8.03
CA LEU A 744 30.67 46.73 8.22
C LEU A 744 32.16 47.11 8.32
N ARG A 745 32.53 48.35 7.96
CA ARG A 745 33.89 48.89 8.12
C ARG A 745 34.39 48.83 9.56
N GLU A 746 33.49 48.85 10.54
CA GLU A 746 33.80 48.70 11.98
C GLU A 746 34.53 47.38 12.29
N GLY A 747 34.21 46.31 11.55
CA GLY A 747 34.86 44.98 11.66
C GLY A 747 35.78 44.62 10.49
N PHE A 748 35.59 45.24 9.33
CA PHE A 748 36.25 44.88 8.07
C PHE A 748 36.66 46.14 7.31
N ARG A 749 37.91 46.61 7.50
CA ARG A 749 38.40 47.91 7.01
C ARG A 749 38.17 48.18 5.51
N SER A 750 38.07 47.14 4.69
CA SER A 750 37.88 47.21 3.23
C SER A 750 36.43 47.00 2.78
N LEU A 751 35.46 46.93 3.69
CA LEU A 751 34.05 46.66 3.41
C LEU A 751 33.18 47.78 4.00
N ASP A 752 33.23 48.95 3.38
CA ASP A 752 32.44 50.12 3.82
C ASP A 752 31.04 50.10 3.19
N THR A 753 30.18 49.25 3.76
CA THR A 753 28.77 49.13 3.37
C THR A 753 27.92 48.60 4.54
N THR A 754 26.60 48.70 4.41
CA THR A 754 25.61 48.15 5.35
C THR A 754 24.78 47.03 4.68
N LEU A 755 24.04 46.26 5.48
CA LEU A 755 23.14 45.21 4.99
C LEU A 755 21.84 45.80 4.44
N GLN A 756 21.86 46.41 3.26
CA GLN A 756 20.77 47.26 2.78
C GLN A 756 19.62 46.47 2.15
N PHE A 757 19.92 45.56 1.23
CA PHE A 757 18.89 44.90 0.41
C PHE A 757 18.87 43.38 0.67
N PRO A 758 17.81 42.83 1.29
CA PRO A 758 17.61 41.39 1.39
C PRO A 758 17.49 40.74 0.00
N TYR A 759 18.14 39.60 -0.22
CA TYR A 759 18.18 39.00 -1.57
C TYR A 759 16.82 38.54 -2.14
N ARG A 760 15.82 38.24 -1.28
CA ARG A 760 14.46 37.86 -1.72
C ARG A 760 13.55 39.05 -2.02
N GLU A 761 13.97 40.30 -1.74
CA GLU A 761 13.20 41.48 -2.12
C GLU A 761 13.43 41.80 -3.61
N GLN A 762 12.33 42.09 -4.32
CA GLN A 762 12.32 42.37 -5.76
C GLN A 762 12.86 43.80 -6.00
N GLU A 763 13.83 43.95 -6.90
CA GLU A 763 14.36 45.28 -7.25
C GLU A 763 13.22 46.15 -7.85
N ASN A 764 12.81 47.17 -7.11
CA ASN A 764 11.86 48.18 -7.62
C ASN A 764 12.47 48.89 -8.82
N ALA A 765 11.84 48.74 -9.99
CA ALA A 765 12.18 49.37 -11.26
C ALA A 765 11.91 50.90 -11.31
N ALA A 766 12.32 51.64 -10.27
CA ALA A 766 12.04 53.07 -10.13
C ALA A 766 13.28 53.98 -9.97
N MET A 767 14.51 53.46 -10.07
CA MET A 767 15.72 54.30 -9.86
C MET A 767 16.88 54.14 -10.86
N LEU A 768 16.61 53.84 -12.14
CA LEU A 768 17.59 54.02 -13.21
C LEU A 768 16.97 54.64 -14.48
N HIS A 769 16.43 55.85 -14.34
CA HIS A 769 16.26 56.78 -15.46
C HIS A 769 16.95 58.11 -15.12
N THR A 770 18.22 58.24 -15.50
CA THR A 770 18.81 59.51 -15.97
C THR A 770 20.13 59.23 -16.70
N ASN A 771 20.29 59.87 -17.86
CA ASN A 771 21.48 60.03 -18.72
C ASN A 771 21.68 59.02 -19.88
N ARG A 772 21.08 59.38 -21.03
CA ARG A 772 21.64 59.18 -22.40
C ARG A 772 22.75 60.23 -22.66
N PRO A 773 23.63 60.16 -23.70
CA PRO A 773 23.39 59.58 -25.04
C PRO A 773 24.57 58.87 -25.77
N GLY A 774 24.26 58.15 -26.86
CA GLY A 774 25.09 58.11 -28.09
C GLY A 774 25.59 56.76 -28.62
N GLY A 775 25.09 56.34 -29.80
CA GLY A 775 25.91 55.89 -30.94
C GLY A 775 26.22 54.39 -31.17
N ASN A 776 25.57 53.82 -32.20
CA ASN A 776 26.01 52.82 -33.21
C ASN A 776 26.34 51.34 -32.87
N THR A 777 25.36 50.45 -33.17
CA THR A 777 25.35 49.31 -34.15
C THR A 777 26.55 48.33 -34.34
N PRO A 778 26.37 47.11 -34.95
CA PRO A 778 25.18 46.22 -35.09
C PRO A 778 25.45 44.66 -35.07
N LEU A 779 24.34 43.91 -35.29
CA LEU A 779 24.15 42.57 -35.93
C LEU A 779 24.12 41.32 -35.03
N LEU A 780 23.21 40.34 -35.18
CA LEU A 780 21.98 40.15 -36.00
C LEU A 780 21.24 38.85 -35.55
N CYS A 781 19.90 38.88 -35.62
CA CYS A 781 18.92 37.86 -36.09
C CYS A 781 18.93 36.42 -35.54
N GLY A 782 17.82 35.76 -35.16
CA GLY A 782 16.43 35.78 -35.68
C GLY A 782 16.38 35.15 -37.09
N LEU A 783 15.57 34.16 -37.50
CA LEU A 783 14.22 33.74 -37.18
C LEU A 783 13.99 32.41 -37.93
N THR A 784 13.01 31.65 -37.44
CA THR A 784 12.16 30.65 -38.08
C THR A 784 11.70 30.98 -39.53
N TYR A 785 11.49 29.96 -40.39
CA TYR A 785 10.16 29.47 -40.87
C TYR A 785 10.20 28.62 -42.18
N VAL A 786 9.17 27.77 -42.30
CA VAL A 786 8.51 27.13 -43.48
C VAL A 786 9.14 25.95 -44.27
N THR A 787 8.35 24.88 -44.41
CA THR A 787 8.39 23.79 -45.43
C THR A 787 7.48 24.11 -46.63
N PRO A 788 7.72 23.54 -47.84
CA PRO A 788 6.84 22.45 -48.31
C PRO A 788 7.47 21.39 -49.28
N ALA A 789 6.66 20.35 -49.59
CA ALA A 789 6.81 19.08 -50.34
C ALA A 789 7.39 19.15 -51.79
N GLY A 790 7.82 18.07 -52.48
CA GLY A 790 7.80 16.62 -52.29
C GLY A 790 8.43 15.83 -53.47
N TYR A 791 8.32 14.49 -53.43
CA TYR A 791 8.64 13.42 -54.41
C TYR A 791 9.96 12.61 -54.30
N SER A 792 9.82 11.46 -53.62
CA SER A 792 10.11 10.07 -54.00
C SER A 792 11.49 9.63 -54.52
N PHE A 793 12.17 8.77 -53.75
CA PHE A 793 12.67 7.43 -54.17
C PHE A 793 13.07 6.60 -52.93
N VAL A 794 12.68 5.32 -52.90
CA VAL A 794 13.00 4.23 -51.91
C VAL A 794 14.03 3.31 -52.60
N PRO A 795 15.04 2.62 -51.98
CA PRO A 795 14.99 1.71 -50.80
C PRO A 795 16.33 1.62 -49.97
N PRO A 796 16.67 0.57 -49.17
CA PRO A 796 15.90 -0.35 -48.31
C PRO A 796 16.41 -0.46 -46.83
N SER A 797 15.52 -0.97 -45.95
CA SER A 797 15.74 -1.95 -44.86
C SER A 797 17.00 -1.89 -43.98
N SER A 798 16.81 -1.56 -42.68
CA SER A 798 16.98 -2.52 -41.55
C SER A 798 16.88 -1.80 -40.20
N ALA A 799 15.76 -1.98 -39.50
CA ALA A 799 15.65 -1.72 -38.06
C ALA A 799 14.60 -2.66 -37.44
N PRO A 800 14.84 -3.20 -36.23
CA PRO A 800 14.11 -4.33 -35.69
C PRO A 800 12.74 -3.98 -35.09
N PHE A 801 11.89 -5.00 -35.08
CA PHE A 801 10.44 -5.11 -34.84
C PHE A 801 9.93 -4.75 -33.43
N TRP A 802 10.54 -3.82 -32.68
CA TRP A 802 10.24 -3.62 -31.25
C TRP A 802 9.34 -2.43 -30.86
N SER A 803 8.76 -1.67 -31.80
CA SER A 803 8.13 -0.37 -31.46
C SER A 803 6.58 -0.33 -31.43
N VAL A 804 5.88 -1.44 -31.18
CA VAL A 804 4.39 -1.43 -31.11
C VAL A 804 3.83 -1.79 -29.71
N PHE A 805 4.67 -2.09 -28.71
CA PHE A 805 4.20 -2.53 -27.38
C PHE A 805 4.77 -1.75 -26.19
N THR A 806 4.90 -0.43 -26.28
CA THR A 806 5.10 0.40 -25.08
C THR A 806 3.79 1.08 -24.70
N PRO A 807 3.15 0.74 -23.56
CA PRO A 807 1.99 1.47 -23.07
C PRO A 807 2.34 2.95 -22.95
N LYS A 808 1.40 3.82 -23.33
CA LYS A 808 1.58 5.27 -23.30
C LYS A 808 1.86 5.71 -21.86
N VAL A 809 3.03 6.30 -21.62
CA VAL A 809 3.40 6.85 -20.30
C VAL A 809 2.43 7.98 -19.97
N MET A 810 1.65 7.83 -18.90
CA MET A 810 0.66 8.80 -18.41
C MET A 810 1.31 9.93 -17.58
N GLY A 811 2.50 9.69 -17.04
CA GLY A 811 3.23 10.66 -16.22
C GLY A 811 4.44 10.03 -15.53
N VAL A 812 5.12 10.81 -14.70
CA VAL A 812 6.28 10.36 -13.93
C VAL A 812 6.09 10.70 -12.46
N ALA A 813 6.41 9.76 -11.57
CA ALA A 813 6.43 10.00 -10.13
C ALA A 813 7.77 9.61 -9.53
N ILE A 814 8.10 10.22 -8.39
CA ILE A 814 9.31 9.93 -7.63
C ILE A 814 8.90 9.15 -6.39
N ALA A 815 9.50 7.98 -6.17
CA ALA A 815 9.29 7.21 -4.96
C ALA A 815 9.76 8.00 -3.73
N ARG A 816 8.85 8.23 -2.78
CA ARG A 816 9.12 8.87 -1.48
C ARG A 816 9.47 7.87 -0.39
N TYR A 817 9.13 6.60 -0.59
CA TYR A 817 9.34 5.53 0.37
C TYR A 817 9.70 4.25 -0.37
N ASP A 818 10.54 3.42 0.24
CA ASP A 818 10.80 2.07 -0.26
C ASP A 818 9.54 1.21 -0.19
N PHE A 819 9.30 0.38 -1.19
CA PHE A 819 8.23 -0.60 -1.22
C PHE A 819 8.79 -1.94 -1.73
N SER A 820 8.54 -3.02 -1.00
CA SER A 820 8.98 -4.37 -1.41
C SER A 820 7.83 -5.19 -1.95
N SER A 821 7.93 -5.60 -3.22
CA SER A 821 6.95 -6.46 -3.89
C SER A 821 6.80 -7.80 -3.16
N ARG A 822 5.57 -8.18 -2.85
CA ARG A 822 5.19 -9.41 -2.13
C ARG A 822 4.91 -10.58 -3.07
N ASP A 823 4.55 -10.28 -4.31
CA ASP A 823 4.38 -11.22 -5.42
C ASP A 823 5.03 -10.68 -6.71
N THR A 824 4.94 -11.43 -7.79
CA THR A 824 5.56 -11.08 -9.08
C THR A 824 4.89 -9.94 -9.83
N ARG A 825 3.67 -9.57 -9.46
CA ARG A 825 2.86 -8.50 -10.09
C ARG A 825 3.18 -7.14 -9.49
N GLU A 826 3.64 -7.11 -8.24
CA GLU A 826 4.04 -5.89 -7.57
C GLU A 826 5.43 -5.41 -8.02
N LEU A 827 5.59 -4.10 -8.18
CA LEU A 827 6.84 -3.42 -8.50
C LEU A 827 7.47 -2.93 -7.20
N SER A 828 8.65 -3.45 -6.86
CA SER A 828 9.43 -2.88 -5.76
C SER A 828 9.92 -1.47 -6.11
N LEU A 829 9.87 -0.55 -5.15
CA LEU A 829 10.37 0.82 -5.27
C LEU A 829 11.47 1.06 -4.24
N GLN A 830 12.46 1.86 -4.60
CA GLN A 830 13.40 2.48 -3.68
C GLN A 830 13.14 3.98 -3.61
N GLU A 831 13.28 4.57 -2.43
CA GLU A 831 13.18 6.01 -2.22
C GLU A 831 14.13 6.77 -3.18
N GLY A 832 13.56 7.65 -3.99
CA GLY A 832 14.25 8.38 -5.05
C GLY A 832 14.07 7.79 -6.46
N ASP A 833 13.49 6.59 -6.60
CA ASP A 833 13.23 5.98 -7.91
C ASP A 833 12.29 6.85 -8.76
N VAL A 834 12.64 7.00 -10.03
CA VAL A 834 11.81 7.66 -11.04
C VAL A 834 10.93 6.61 -11.70
N VAL A 835 9.65 6.65 -11.40
CA VAL A 835 8.64 5.69 -11.86
C VAL A 835 7.89 6.26 -13.05
N LYS A 836 7.97 5.57 -14.20
CA LYS A 836 7.10 5.89 -15.35
C LYS A 836 5.72 5.30 -15.08
N ILE A 837 4.69 6.12 -15.03
CA ILE A 837 3.32 5.66 -14.76
C ILE A 837 2.66 5.25 -16.07
N TYR A 838 2.10 4.04 -16.09
CA TYR A 838 1.35 3.51 -17.23
C TYR A 838 -0.15 3.55 -17.01
N THR A 839 -0.62 3.24 -15.80
CA THR A 839 -2.06 3.32 -15.46
C THR A 839 -2.24 3.79 -14.02
N LYS A 840 -3.26 4.62 -13.82
CA LYS A 840 -3.75 5.07 -12.49
C LYS A 840 -5.09 4.42 -12.11
N SER A 841 -5.43 3.33 -12.80
CA SER A 841 -6.71 2.63 -12.65
C SER A 841 -6.61 1.64 -11.49
N GLY A 842 -7.00 2.08 -10.30
CA GLY A 842 -7.14 1.20 -9.15
C GLY A 842 -7.94 1.92 -8.07
N ALA A 843 -9.16 1.46 -7.81
CA ALA A 843 -10.08 2.00 -6.80
C ALA A 843 -9.50 2.06 -5.36
N ASN A 844 -8.29 1.53 -5.16
CA ASN A 844 -7.63 1.34 -3.86
C ASN A 844 -6.27 2.04 -3.75
N GLY A 845 -5.94 2.96 -4.68
CA GLY A 845 -4.71 3.75 -4.62
C GLY A 845 -3.43 3.00 -5.01
N TRP A 846 -3.53 2.02 -5.91
CA TRP A 846 -2.38 1.35 -6.55
C TRP A 846 -2.23 1.81 -7.99
N TRP A 847 -0.98 2.02 -8.43
CA TRP A 847 -0.64 2.44 -9.79
C TRP A 847 0.26 1.40 -10.44
N ARG A 848 0.16 1.30 -11.77
CA ARG A 848 1.06 0.48 -12.57
C ARG A 848 2.11 1.37 -13.19
N GLY A 849 3.36 0.97 -13.09
CA GLY A 849 4.45 1.71 -13.70
C GLY A 849 5.69 0.89 -13.90
N GLU A 850 6.76 1.56 -14.29
CA GLU A 850 8.05 0.95 -14.57
C GLU A 850 9.16 1.68 -13.85
N VAL A 851 10.05 0.88 -13.25
CA VAL A 851 11.35 1.31 -12.73
C VAL A 851 12.40 0.33 -13.27
N SER A 852 13.50 0.86 -13.82
CA SER A 852 14.66 0.07 -14.25
C SER A 852 14.32 -1.11 -15.19
N GLY A 853 13.36 -0.93 -16.11
CA GLY A 853 12.94 -1.96 -17.06
C GLY A 853 12.00 -3.03 -16.50
N ARG A 854 11.61 -2.95 -15.22
CA ARG A 854 10.62 -3.84 -14.60
C ARG A 854 9.29 -3.13 -14.46
N VAL A 855 8.22 -3.78 -14.91
CA VAL A 855 6.84 -3.27 -14.84
C VAL A 855 6.10 -4.00 -13.74
N GLY A 856 5.29 -3.27 -12.97
CA GLY A 856 4.41 -3.86 -11.96
C GLY A 856 3.62 -2.81 -11.18
N TRP A 857 2.88 -3.28 -10.19
CA TRP A 857 2.00 -2.45 -9.36
C TRP A 857 2.69 -1.99 -8.09
N PHE A 858 2.49 -0.73 -7.73
CA PHE A 858 2.97 -0.17 -6.47
C PHE A 858 1.90 0.74 -5.86
N PRO A 859 1.90 0.93 -4.52
CA PRO A 859 0.90 1.78 -3.90
C PRO A 859 1.25 3.26 -4.16
N SER A 860 0.27 4.04 -4.62
CA SER A 860 0.43 5.47 -4.93
C SER A 860 0.86 6.32 -3.74
N THR A 861 0.67 5.85 -2.50
CA THR A 861 1.20 6.51 -1.28
C THR A 861 2.71 6.51 -1.20
N TYR A 862 3.39 5.64 -1.97
CA TYR A 862 4.85 5.49 -1.94
C TYR A 862 5.54 6.41 -2.93
N VAL A 863 4.78 7.15 -3.75
CA VAL A 863 5.32 8.03 -4.77
C VAL A 863 4.67 9.41 -4.70
N GLU A 864 5.38 10.41 -5.20
CA GLU A 864 4.86 11.75 -5.42
C GLU A 864 5.01 12.09 -6.90
N GLU A 865 3.92 12.50 -7.54
CA GLU A 865 3.96 12.93 -8.94
C GLU A 865 4.83 14.19 -9.06
N GLY A 866 5.72 14.20 -10.05
CA GLY A 866 6.41 15.42 -10.42
C GLY A 866 5.43 16.36 -11.12
N GLU A 867 5.41 17.64 -10.73
CA GLU A 867 4.74 18.68 -11.52
C GLU A 867 5.47 18.81 -12.88
N GLU A 868 4.72 18.76 -14.00
CA GLU A 868 5.23 19.12 -15.33
C GLU A 868 5.52 20.62 -15.46
#